data_AF-A0A496XIP0-F1
#
_entry.id   AF-A0A496XIP0-F1
#
_cell.length_a   1.000
_cell.length_b   1.000
_cell.length_c   1.000
_cell.angle_alpha   90.00
_cell.angle_beta   90.00
_cell.angle_gamma   90.00
#
_symmetry.space_group_name_H-M   'P 1'
#
loop_
_entity.id
_entity.type
_entity.pdbx_description
1 polymer ?
#
loop_
_entity_poly.entity_id
_entity_poly.type
_entity_poly.pdbx_seq_one_letter_code
_entity_poly.pdbx_strand_id
1 'polypeptide(L)'
;MGINRRDFVKTTAVAAAATAVGISLPKKLMANNIEQSEGGWRWDKAVCRFCGTGCGIMVATKKEKIVAVKGDPAAPVNRGLNCIKGYFNAKIMYGADRLKQPLMRVDGAGNFSKNGKFKPVSWKKAYDEMEKQMRRSLDELGPTGIAVFGSGQYTVQEGYAMAKLMKGGFRSNNLDPNARHCMASAVGAFIQTFGIDEPAGCYDDIELTDTVVTWGANMAEMHPVLWSRVTDRKLSDPKRVKIINLSTYTNRCSDLADVEIIFKPNTDLAIWNYIAREIVYNNPESMDQEFIDKYMQFATGFVDTGYGMRKPDHPGFTDLERQTVKNEVSKKISKDEAVTLGYLGYKEGDTLEMKHRATANGHWAISFEEFKKGLEPYTLNFVAGMAKGNLDEDLASFKVKLKLLASLYMEKNRKVVSFWTMGMNQHTRGVWVNEQAYMVHFLLGKQAKPGNGAFSLTGQPSACGTAREVGTFSHRLPADMLVSKPKHREVSEKLWKLPQGTINPKVGAHIMKIFRDLEDEKIKFAWVNVCNPFMGTANAKHWLRTARQMDNFIVVSDSYPGVSAKVADLVLPVAMIYEKWGAYGNAERRTQHWKQQVVPVGDAMPDLWQYIEISKRFKLKDVWGAKNIPGLEGGLPDVLDEAKKMGYDPEDTLYDVLFANEEAKSYSWPDPISEGFRNTEVEGDGRKIIGQDGKEWKGYGFFIHKYLWEEYRKFGEGKAHDYADFDTYHKVRGLKWPVVDGKETQWRFNSKYDPYARKADVGAFAF
;
A
#
# COMPACT_ATOMS: atom_id res chain seq x y z
N MET A 1 18.79 -37.40 -27.04
CA MET A 1 18.09 -37.41 -28.34
C MET A 1 16.75 -36.71 -28.15
N GLY A 2 16.50 -35.62 -28.87
CA GLY A 2 15.23 -34.90 -28.77
C GLY A 2 14.14 -35.57 -29.61
N ILE A 3 12.91 -35.59 -29.10
CA ILE A 3 11.71 -35.98 -29.85
C ILE A 3 11.61 -35.13 -31.11
N ASN A 4 11.48 -35.76 -32.28
CA ASN A 4 11.20 -35.02 -33.51
C ASN A 4 9.71 -34.63 -33.52
N ARG A 5 9.32 -33.68 -34.37
CA ARG A 5 7.93 -33.18 -34.48
C ARG A 5 6.89 -34.29 -34.65
N ARG A 6 7.26 -35.42 -35.26
CA ARG A 6 6.38 -36.59 -35.46
C ARG A 6 6.13 -37.35 -34.15
N ASP A 7 7.11 -37.47 -33.26
CA ASP A 7 6.93 -38.15 -31.98
C ASP A 7 6.09 -37.30 -31.00
N PHE A 8 6.22 -35.97 -31.04
CA PHE A 8 5.34 -35.06 -30.30
C PHE A 8 3.88 -35.17 -30.76
N VAL A 9 3.64 -35.15 -32.08
CA VAL A 9 2.29 -35.29 -32.65
C VAL A 9 1.67 -36.64 -32.30
N LYS A 10 2.44 -37.73 -32.39
CA LYS A 10 1.96 -39.08 -32.00
C LYS A 10 1.59 -39.13 -30.52
N THR A 11 2.44 -38.60 -29.65
CA THR A 11 2.21 -38.64 -28.20
C THR A 11 1.02 -37.77 -27.80
N THR A 12 0.86 -36.61 -28.44
CA THR A 12 -0.29 -35.71 -28.24
C THR A 12 -1.59 -36.34 -28.76
N ALA A 13 -1.55 -37.03 -29.92
CA ALA A 13 -2.70 -37.74 -30.46
C ALA A 13 -3.13 -38.90 -29.54
N VAL A 14 -2.17 -39.66 -29.00
CA VAL A 14 -2.44 -40.73 -28.02
C VAL A 14 -3.03 -40.16 -26.73
N ALA A 15 -2.51 -39.02 -26.24
CA ALA A 15 -3.03 -38.38 -25.04
C ALA A 15 -4.44 -37.81 -25.23
N ALA A 16 -4.71 -37.19 -26.37
CA ALA A 16 -6.04 -36.69 -26.73
C ALA A 16 -7.05 -37.84 -26.89
N ALA A 17 -6.65 -38.93 -27.55
CA ALA A 17 -7.48 -40.12 -27.69
C ALA A 17 -7.81 -40.76 -26.33
N ALA A 18 -6.81 -40.95 -25.45
CA ALA A 18 -7.00 -41.51 -24.11
C ALA A 18 -7.94 -40.64 -23.25
N THR A 19 -7.80 -39.31 -23.34
CA THR A 19 -8.68 -38.37 -22.63
C THR A 19 -10.11 -38.41 -23.16
N ALA A 20 -10.30 -38.51 -24.48
CA ALA A 20 -11.62 -38.58 -25.11
C ALA A 20 -12.40 -39.85 -24.74
N VAL A 21 -11.72 -40.93 -24.36
CA VAL A 21 -12.34 -42.19 -23.91
C VAL A 21 -12.24 -42.43 -22.40
N GLY A 22 -11.88 -41.40 -21.62
CA GLY A 22 -11.86 -41.46 -20.15
C GLY A 22 -10.77 -42.36 -19.55
N ILE A 23 -9.73 -42.70 -20.30
CA ILE A 23 -8.60 -43.50 -19.83
C ILE A 23 -7.54 -42.58 -19.20
N SER A 24 -7.23 -42.81 -17.92
CA SER A 24 -6.14 -42.11 -17.24
C SER A 24 -4.78 -42.57 -17.78
N LEU A 25 -3.96 -41.62 -18.22
CA LEU A 25 -2.62 -41.94 -18.71
C LEU A 25 -1.70 -42.38 -17.55
N PRO A 26 -0.78 -43.33 -17.79
CA PRO A 26 0.19 -43.74 -16.78
C PRO A 26 1.05 -42.55 -16.31
N LYS A 27 1.20 -42.38 -14.97
CA LYS A 27 2.01 -41.30 -14.37
C LYS A 27 3.43 -41.21 -14.97
N LYS A 28 4.02 -42.34 -15.36
CA LYS A 28 5.36 -42.42 -15.98
C LYS A 28 5.41 -41.76 -17.37
N LEU A 29 4.33 -41.83 -18.15
CA LEU A 29 4.24 -41.20 -19.47
C LEU A 29 4.08 -39.67 -19.35
N MET A 30 3.30 -39.21 -18.36
CA MET A 30 3.17 -37.79 -18.02
C MET A 30 4.49 -37.22 -17.45
N ALA A 31 5.15 -37.95 -16.56
CA ALA A 31 6.43 -37.55 -15.97
C ALA A 31 7.54 -37.43 -17.03
N ASN A 32 7.66 -38.41 -17.94
CA ASN A 32 8.65 -38.35 -19.02
C ASN A 32 8.41 -37.18 -20.00
N ASN A 33 7.15 -36.84 -20.29
CA ASN A 33 6.82 -35.69 -21.14
C ASN A 33 7.09 -34.35 -20.44
N ILE A 34 6.85 -34.25 -19.13
CA ILE A 34 7.15 -33.06 -18.33
C ILE A 34 8.67 -32.87 -18.18
N GLU A 35 9.42 -33.93 -17.84
CA GLU A 35 10.89 -33.87 -17.76
C GLU A 35 11.55 -33.50 -19.10
N GLN A 36 10.99 -33.94 -20.23
CA GLN A 36 11.53 -33.58 -21.56
C GLN A 36 11.14 -32.18 -22.04
N SER A 37 9.93 -31.69 -21.73
CA SER A 37 9.45 -30.36 -22.13
C SER A 37 9.98 -29.23 -21.23
N GLU A 38 10.15 -29.50 -19.93
CA GLU A 38 10.72 -28.59 -18.94
C GLU A 38 12.23 -28.81 -18.73
N GLY A 39 12.88 -29.59 -19.60
CA GLY A 39 14.31 -29.88 -19.51
C GLY A 39 15.16 -28.60 -19.39
N GLY A 40 15.92 -28.49 -18.29
CA GLY A 40 16.76 -27.34 -17.95
C GLY A 40 16.01 -26.11 -17.44
N TRP A 41 14.75 -26.25 -17.02
CA TRP A 41 14.00 -25.20 -16.35
C TRP A 41 14.32 -25.24 -14.86
N ARG A 42 14.45 -24.06 -14.25
CA ARG A 42 14.54 -23.91 -12.80
C ARG A 42 13.29 -23.19 -12.32
N TRP A 43 12.45 -23.91 -11.57
CA TRP A 43 11.27 -23.36 -10.90
C TRP A 43 11.65 -22.80 -9.53
N ASP A 44 11.18 -21.60 -9.22
CA ASP A 44 11.31 -21.00 -7.90
C ASP A 44 10.03 -20.27 -7.49
N LYS A 45 9.83 -20.10 -6.18
CA LYS A 45 8.69 -19.36 -5.66
C LYS A 45 8.88 -17.86 -5.86
N ALA A 46 7.80 -17.17 -6.15
CA ALA A 46 7.74 -15.72 -6.15
C ALA A 46 6.33 -15.24 -5.76
N VAL A 47 6.11 -13.94 -5.84
CA VAL A 47 4.82 -13.30 -5.55
C VAL A 47 4.26 -12.65 -6.81
N CYS A 48 2.93 -12.65 -6.94
CA CYS A 48 2.26 -11.91 -8.00
C CYS A 48 2.57 -10.41 -7.94
N ARG A 49 2.87 -9.78 -9.09
CA ARG A 49 3.25 -8.36 -9.16
C ARG A 49 2.08 -7.38 -8.97
N PHE A 50 0.85 -7.86 -8.98
CA PHE A 50 -0.33 -7.01 -9.18
C PHE A 50 -1.03 -6.61 -7.88
N CYS A 51 -2.20 -7.20 -7.57
CA CYS A 51 -3.06 -6.73 -6.49
C CYS A 51 -2.64 -7.22 -5.11
N GLY A 52 -3.13 -6.56 -4.07
CA GLY A 52 -2.90 -6.86 -2.66
C GLY A 52 -3.53 -8.17 -2.15
N THR A 53 -4.11 -8.99 -3.03
CA THR A 53 -4.38 -10.40 -2.68
C THR A 53 -3.07 -11.13 -2.38
N GLY A 54 -2.00 -10.83 -3.14
CA GLY A 54 -0.69 -11.45 -2.91
C GLY A 54 -0.65 -12.95 -3.21
N CYS A 55 -1.18 -13.37 -4.38
CA CYS A 55 -1.08 -14.76 -4.82
C CYS A 55 0.39 -15.20 -4.90
N GLY A 56 0.71 -16.37 -4.32
CA GLY A 56 2.00 -17.01 -4.53
C GLY A 56 2.04 -17.63 -5.92
N ILE A 57 3.17 -17.46 -6.60
CA ILE A 57 3.38 -17.99 -7.95
C ILE A 57 4.68 -18.78 -8.01
N MET A 58 4.79 -19.64 -9.01
CA MET A 58 6.05 -20.28 -9.39
C MET A 58 6.52 -19.68 -10.72
N VAL A 59 7.80 -19.36 -10.79
CA VAL A 59 8.45 -18.81 -11.99
C VAL A 59 9.46 -19.84 -12.52
N ALA A 60 9.33 -20.20 -13.79
CA ALA A 60 10.30 -21.05 -14.47
C ALA A 60 11.29 -20.21 -15.26
N THR A 61 12.58 -20.45 -15.03
CA THR A 61 13.69 -19.81 -15.74
C THR A 61 14.48 -20.81 -16.58
N LYS A 62 14.83 -20.41 -17.81
CA LYS A 62 15.73 -21.17 -18.70
C LYS A 62 16.59 -20.19 -19.48
N LYS A 63 17.91 -20.38 -19.47
CA LYS A 63 18.88 -19.51 -20.17
C LYS A 63 18.61 -18.01 -19.90
N GLU A 64 18.51 -17.65 -18.62
CA GLU A 64 18.30 -16.28 -18.13
C GLU A 64 16.99 -15.59 -18.59
N LYS A 65 16.00 -16.36 -19.04
CA LYS A 65 14.68 -15.85 -19.37
C LYS A 65 13.60 -16.58 -18.58
N ILE A 66 12.54 -15.86 -18.23
CA ILE A 66 11.33 -16.47 -17.71
C ILE A 66 10.57 -17.08 -18.87
N VAL A 67 10.32 -18.39 -18.80
CA VAL A 67 9.66 -19.15 -19.87
C VAL A 67 8.25 -19.57 -19.49
N ALA A 68 7.93 -19.66 -18.19
CA ALA A 68 6.58 -19.92 -17.71
C ALA A 68 6.34 -19.34 -16.32
N VAL A 69 5.07 -19.10 -16.01
CA VAL A 69 4.56 -18.74 -14.68
C VAL A 69 3.29 -19.55 -14.43
N LYS A 70 3.12 -20.04 -13.21
CA LYS A 70 1.89 -20.70 -12.73
C LYS A 70 1.57 -20.26 -11.30
N GLY A 71 0.35 -20.47 -10.83
CA GLY A 71 0.05 -20.31 -9.41
C GLY A 71 0.81 -21.35 -8.61
N ASP A 72 1.33 -20.99 -7.43
CA ASP A 72 1.97 -21.95 -6.52
C ASP A 72 0.88 -22.77 -5.81
N PRO A 73 0.79 -24.10 -6.03
CA PRO A 73 -0.16 -24.95 -5.33
C PRO A 73 0.04 -24.96 -3.81
N ALA A 74 1.27 -24.70 -3.34
CA ALA A 74 1.60 -24.66 -1.92
C ALA A 74 1.34 -23.29 -1.28
N ALA A 75 1.00 -22.26 -2.05
CA ALA A 75 0.70 -20.94 -1.49
C ALA A 75 -0.73 -20.91 -0.92
N PRO A 76 -0.90 -20.59 0.38
CA PRO A 76 -2.20 -20.70 1.06
C PRO A 76 -3.24 -19.71 0.53
N VAL A 77 -2.79 -18.58 -0.02
CA VAL A 77 -3.66 -17.52 -0.55
C VAL A 77 -4.51 -18.01 -1.72
N ASN A 78 -3.87 -18.69 -2.68
CA ASN A 78 -4.44 -18.98 -3.99
C ASN A 78 -4.51 -20.46 -4.34
N ARG A 79 -3.80 -21.34 -3.62
CA ARG A 79 -3.85 -22.80 -3.79
C ARG A 79 -3.69 -23.24 -5.26
N GLY A 80 -2.76 -22.60 -5.97
CA GLY A 80 -2.46 -22.87 -7.39
C GLY A 80 -3.25 -22.05 -8.40
N LEU A 81 -4.29 -21.31 -7.99
CA LEU A 81 -5.07 -20.45 -8.90
C LEU A 81 -4.33 -19.15 -9.23
N ASN A 82 -4.64 -18.59 -10.39
CA ASN A 82 -4.29 -17.23 -10.79
C ASN A 82 -5.47 -16.60 -11.53
N CYS A 83 -5.54 -15.28 -11.51
CA CYS A 83 -6.38 -14.54 -12.46
C CYS A 83 -5.63 -14.31 -13.78
N ILE A 84 -6.30 -13.73 -14.77
CA ILE A 84 -5.70 -13.48 -16.09
C ILE A 84 -4.39 -12.67 -16.01
N LYS A 85 -4.33 -11.68 -15.10
CA LYS A 85 -3.11 -10.88 -14.86
C LYS A 85 -1.96 -11.77 -14.35
N GLY A 86 -2.26 -12.67 -13.41
CA GLY A 86 -1.29 -13.61 -12.85
C GLY A 86 -0.71 -14.59 -13.88
N TYR A 87 -1.54 -15.10 -14.79
CA TYR A 87 -1.08 -15.99 -15.87
C TYR A 87 -0.14 -15.30 -16.86
N PHE A 88 -0.30 -14.00 -17.08
CA PHE A 88 0.56 -13.20 -17.98
C PHE A 88 1.69 -12.46 -17.26
N ASN A 89 1.91 -12.72 -15.98
CA ASN A 89 2.87 -12.00 -15.15
C ASN A 89 4.32 -12.11 -15.68
N ALA A 90 4.71 -13.20 -16.34
CA ALA A 90 6.01 -13.30 -17.01
C ALA A 90 6.21 -12.26 -18.13
N LYS A 91 5.15 -11.90 -18.85
CA LYS A 91 5.24 -11.07 -20.07
C LYS A 91 5.45 -9.59 -19.77
N ILE A 92 5.13 -9.13 -18.57
CA ILE A 92 5.14 -7.70 -18.21
C ILE A 92 6.54 -7.09 -18.29
N MET A 93 7.60 -7.90 -18.25
CA MET A 93 8.99 -7.44 -18.30
C MET A 93 9.53 -7.34 -19.72
N TYR A 94 8.81 -7.85 -20.72
CA TYR A 94 9.32 -8.04 -22.08
C TYR A 94 8.61 -7.17 -23.13
N GLY A 95 7.98 -6.06 -22.71
CA GLY A 95 7.48 -5.06 -23.65
C GLY A 95 8.63 -4.48 -24.49
N ALA A 96 8.35 -4.22 -25.77
CA ALA A 96 9.38 -3.83 -26.74
C ALA A 96 10.05 -2.48 -26.40
N ASP A 97 9.32 -1.61 -25.71
CA ASP A 97 9.68 -0.26 -25.31
C ASP A 97 10.17 -0.14 -23.86
N ARG A 98 10.61 -1.26 -23.24
CA ARG A 98 11.33 -1.22 -21.95
C ARG A 98 12.43 -0.16 -21.98
N LEU A 99 12.45 0.70 -20.97
CA LEU A 99 13.51 1.70 -20.81
C LEU A 99 14.85 0.99 -20.52
N LYS A 100 15.87 1.31 -21.32
CA LYS A 100 17.17 0.64 -21.27
C LYS A 100 18.32 1.53 -20.84
N GLN A 101 18.16 2.85 -20.89
CA GLN A 101 19.22 3.83 -20.62
C GLN A 101 18.61 5.06 -19.94
N PRO A 102 19.36 5.79 -19.10
CA PRO A 102 18.94 7.09 -18.61
C PRO A 102 18.63 8.04 -19.77
N LEU A 103 17.52 8.76 -19.68
CA LEU A 103 17.11 9.76 -20.67
C LEU A 103 16.97 11.12 -19.99
N MET A 104 17.67 12.13 -20.48
CA MET A 104 17.60 13.49 -19.93
C MET A 104 17.17 14.49 -21.01
N ARG A 105 16.37 15.49 -20.63
CA ARG A 105 16.05 16.61 -21.52
C ARG A 105 17.27 17.51 -21.66
N VAL A 106 17.74 17.67 -22.90
CA VAL A 106 18.96 18.44 -23.16
C VAL A 106 18.78 19.47 -24.27
N ASP A 107 19.62 20.51 -24.23
CA ASP A 107 19.81 21.48 -25.31
C ASP A 107 20.75 20.94 -26.42
N GLY A 108 21.10 21.80 -27.38
CA GLY A 108 22.01 21.46 -28.48
C GLY A 108 23.45 21.15 -28.04
N ALA A 109 23.89 21.67 -26.89
CA ALA A 109 25.20 21.38 -26.30
C ALA A 109 25.18 20.12 -25.42
N GLY A 110 24.01 19.51 -25.23
CA GLY A 110 23.82 18.34 -24.38
C GLY A 110 23.70 18.69 -22.89
N ASN A 111 23.57 19.95 -22.51
CA ASN A 111 23.32 20.36 -21.12
C ASN A 111 21.84 20.19 -20.77
N PHE A 112 21.53 20.01 -19.48
CA PHE A 112 20.13 19.96 -19.05
C PHE A 112 19.37 21.21 -19.50
N SER A 113 18.22 20.99 -20.13
CA SER A 113 17.28 22.05 -20.48
C SER A 113 15.87 21.57 -20.23
N LYS A 114 15.12 22.30 -19.41
CA LYS A 114 13.70 22.02 -19.13
C LYS A 114 12.93 21.84 -20.45
N ASN A 115 13.14 22.72 -21.43
CA ASN A 115 12.43 22.68 -22.72
C ASN A 115 13.11 21.81 -23.78
N GLY A 116 14.20 21.12 -23.43
CA GLY A 116 14.92 20.22 -24.31
C GLY A 116 14.16 18.93 -24.66
N LYS A 117 14.70 18.18 -25.61
CA LYS A 117 14.20 16.84 -25.97
C LYS A 117 14.99 15.78 -25.21
N PHE A 118 14.36 14.65 -24.90
CA PHE A 118 15.06 13.52 -24.30
C PHE A 118 16.17 13.00 -25.20
N LYS A 119 17.34 12.80 -24.63
CA LYS A 119 18.47 12.08 -25.22
C LYS A 119 19.01 11.06 -24.22
N PRO A 120 19.50 9.90 -24.69
CA PRO A 120 20.25 8.99 -23.84
C PRO A 120 21.47 9.69 -23.21
N VAL A 121 21.69 9.44 -21.93
CA VAL A 121 22.86 9.91 -21.17
C VAL A 121 23.42 8.76 -20.34
N SER A 122 24.70 8.83 -19.98
CA SER A 122 25.29 7.86 -19.06
C SER A 122 24.70 7.99 -17.64
N TRP A 123 24.80 6.93 -16.85
CA TRP A 123 24.48 7.00 -15.42
C TRP A 123 25.25 8.12 -14.71
N LYS A 124 26.55 8.27 -14.99
CA LYS A 124 27.34 9.37 -14.45
C LYS A 124 26.72 10.74 -14.74
N LYS A 125 26.38 11.03 -16.00
CA LYS A 125 25.79 12.32 -16.37
C LYS A 125 24.40 12.53 -15.77
N ALA A 126 23.58 11.48 -15.70
CA ALA A 126 22.28 11.53 -15.05
C ALA A 126 22.41 11.89 -13.56
N TYR A 127 23.32 11.24 -12.85
CA TYR A 127 23.56 11.50 -11.43
C TYR A 127 24.28 12.82 -11.16
N ASP A 128 25.18 13.27 -12.04
CA ASP A 128 25.82 14.59 -11.95
C ASP A 128 24.77 15.71 -12.00
N GLU A 129 23.81 15.64 -12.94
CA GLU A 129 22.73 16.62 -12.99
C GLU A 129 21.75 16.47 -11.83
N MET A 130 21.40 15.23 -11.45
CA MET A 130 20.52 14.98 -10.31
C MET A 130 21.11 15.53 -9.00
N GLU A 131 22.39 15.31 -8.73
CA GLU A 131 23.10 15.86 -7.58
C GLU A 131 23.09 17.39 -7.61
N LYS A 132 23.44 18.01 -8.74
CA LYS A 132 23.42 19.47 -8.92
C LYS A 132 22.05 20.06 -8.57
N GLN A 133 20.98 19.47 -9.08
CA GLN A 133 19.61 19.95 -8.86
C GLN A 133 19.13 19.71 -7.42
N MET A 134 19.51 18.59 -6.82
CA MET A 134 19.26 18.33 -5.40
C MET A 134 20.00 19.30 -4.50
N ARG A 135 21.29 19.56 -4.74
CA ARG A 135 22.09 20.54 -3.99
C ARG A 135 21.47 21.94 -4.09
N ARG A 136 21.15 22.40 -5.31
CA ARG A 136 20.41 23.66 -5.54
C ARG A 136 19.16 23.74 -4.66
N SER A 137 18.34 22.69 -4.68
CA SER A 137 17.09 22.68 -3.92
C SER A 137 17.30 22.64 -2.40
N LEU A 138 18.32 21.93 -1.92
CA LEU A 138 18.67 21.84 -0.50
C LEU A 138 19.28 23.14 0.02
N ASP A 139 20.03 23.85 -0.82
CA ASP A 139 20.63 25.14 -0.47
C ASP A 139 19.56 26.23 -0.40
N GLU A 140 18.62 26.26 -1.37
CA GLU A 140 17.55 27.26 -1.42
C GLU A 140 16.45 27.04 -0.36
N LEU A 141 16.04 25.79 -0.16
CA LEU A 141 14.81 25.46 0.57
C LEU A 141 15.02 24.46 1.71
N GLY A 142 16.27 24.09 2.00
CA GLY A 142 16.60 23.07 2.98
C GLY A 142 15.97 21.71 2.66
N PRO A 143 15.83 20.83 3.66
CA PRO A 143 15.19 19.53 3.51
C PRO A 143 13.75 19.57 2.97
N THR A 144 13.05 20.70 3.09
CA THR A 144 11.70 20.86 2.57
C THR A 144 11.64 21.06 1.05
N GLY A 145 12.75 21.35 0.39
CA GLY A 145 12.81 21.58 -1.06
C GLY A 145 12.82 20.31 -1.92
N ILE A 146 13.20 19.17 -1.35
CA ILE A 146 13.25 17.89 -2.04
C ILE A 146 12.04 17.03 -1.68
N ALA A 147 11.56 16.19 -2.59
CA ALA A 147 10.47 15.26 -2.33
C ALA A 147 10.56 13.96 -3.13
N VAL A 148 9.89 12.93 -2.62
CA VAL A 148 9.79 11.62 -3.27
C VAL A 148 8.33 11.18 -3.35
N PHE A 149 7.88 10.86 -4.56
CA PHE A 149 6.65 10.13 -4.81
C PHE A 149 6.96 8.62 -4.74
N GLY A 150 6.66 8.02 -3.59
CA GLY A 150 6.92 6.60 -3.33
C GLY A 150 5.82 5.66 -3.83
N SER A 151 5.94 4.37 -3.52
CA SER A 151 4.98 3.37 -4.00
C SER A 151 4.73 2.21 -3.05
N GLY A 152 3.47 1.79 -2.91
CA GLY A 152 3.10 0.48 -2.34
C GLY A 152 3.46 -0.73 -3.22
N GLN A 153 4.28 -0.52 -4.25
CA GLN A 153 4.85 -1.57 -5.11
C GLN A 153 6.38 -1.65 -5.00
N TYR A 154 6.98 -0.85 -4.13
CA TYR A 154 8.34 -1.08 -3.66
C TYR A 154 8.45 -2.45 -3.01
N THR A 155 9.61 -3.09 -3.18
CA THR A 155 10.01 -4.13 -2.22
C THR A 155 10.09 -3.53 -0.82
N VAL A 156 9.91 -4.32 0.23
CA VAL A 156 10.05 -3.81 1.61
C VAL A 156 11.41 -3.11 1.81
N GLN A 157 12.48 -3.70 1.29
CA GLN A 157 13.84 -3.17 1.35
C GLN A 157 13.98 -1.83 0.63
N GLU A 158 13.36 -1.65 -0.53
CA GLU A 158 13.35 -0.37 -1.27
C GLU A 158 12.64 0.73 -0.49
N GLY A 159 11.46 0.44 0.07
CA GLY A 159 10.74 1.41 0.89
C GLY A 159 11.54 1.78 2.14
N TYR A 160 12.20 0.80 2.77
CA TYR A 160 13.00 1.02 3.96
C TYR A 160 14.25 1.83 3.68
N ALA A 161 14.99 1.49 2.62
CA ALA A 161 16.14 2.27 2.18
C ALA A 161 15.75 3.71 1.84
N MET A 162 14.65 3.93 1.14
CA MET A 162 14.15 5.27 0.82
C MET A 162 13.72 6.04 2.08
N ALA A 163 13.05 5.38 3.04
CA ALA A 163 12.68 6.01 4.31
C ALA A 163 13.92 6.43 5.11
N LYS A 164 14.92 5.55 5.21
CA LYS A 164 16.20 5.83 5.89
C LYS A 164 16.97 6.97 5.20
N LEU A 165 17.05 6.95 3.87
CA LEU A 165 17.71 7.99 3.08
C LEU A 165 17.02 9.36 3.24
N MET A 166 15.71 9.44 3.05
CA MET A 166 15.00 10.71 3.12
C MET A 166 14.97 11.26 4.54
N LYS A 167 14.63 10.44 5.55
CA LYS A 167 14.37 10.90 6.91
C LYS A 167 15.63 10.99 7.77
N GLY A 168 16.55 10.04 7.62
CA GLY A 168 17.82 9.98 8.34
C GLY A 168 18.98 10.63 7.61
N GLY A 169 19.01 10.56 6.27
CA GLY A 169 20.05 11.18 5.46
C GLY A 169 19.78 12.64 5.17
N PHE A 170 18.79 12.92 4.31
CA PHE A 170 18.44 14.28 3.89
C PHE A 170 17.61 15.06 4.91
N ARG A 171 17.19 14.42 6.02
CA ARG A 171 16.36 15.02 7.09
C ARG A 171 15.04 15.60 6.55
N SER A 172 14.54 15.04 5.45
CA SER A 172 13.29 15.41 4.79
C SER A 172 12.21 14.39 5.06
N ASN A 173 11.04 14.88 5.47
CA ASN A 173 9.83 14.07 5.60
C ASN A 173 8.94 14.12 4.34
N ASN A 174 9.40 14.73 3.24
CA ASN A 174 8.65 14.79 1.98
C ASN A 174 8.77 13.47 1.19
N LEU A 175 8.38 12.37 1.81
CA LEU A 175 8.27 11.04 1.22
C LEU A 175 6.83 10.59 1.42
N ASP A 176 6.05 10.47 0.35
CA ASP A 176 4.67 9.98 0.45
C ASP A 176 4.34 9.07 -0.74
N PRO A 177 3.65 7.94 -0.54
CA PRO A 177 3.48 6.94 -1.58
C PRO A 177 2.14 7.10 -2.30
N ASN A 178 2.01 6.52 -3.48
CA ASN A 178 0.70 6.34 -4.13
C ASN A 178 -0.35 5.62 -3.25
N ALA A 179 0.08 4.86 -2.23
CA ALA A 179 -0.82 4.26 -1.24
C ALA A 179 -1.59 5.33 -0.43
N ARG A 180 -1.17 6.61 -0.44
CA ARG A 180 -1.96 7.74 0.07
C ARG A 180 -3.32 7.86 -0.64
N HIS A 181 -3.35 7.62 -1.94
CA HIS A 181 -4.59 7.61 -2.74
C HIS A 181 -5.43 6.35 -2.53
N CYS A 182 -4.97 5.42 -1.69
CA CYS A 182 -5.54 4.08 -1.60
C CYS A 182 -5.93 3.73 -0.17
N MET A 183 -4.97 3.58 0.75
CA MET A 183 -5.20 2.98 2.06
C MET A 183 -5.24 3.99 3.21
N ALA A 184 -4.89 5.26 2.98
CA ALA A 184 -4.76 6.23 4.07
C ALA A 184 -6.03 6.42 4.92
N SER A 185 -7.22 6.34 4.30
CA SER A 185 -8.49 6.38 5.04
C SER A 185 -8.68 5.17 5.96
N ALA A 186 -8.34 3.96 5.48
CA ALA A 186 -8.38 2.75 6.29
C ALA A 186 -7.36 2.82 7.43
N VAL A 187 -6.13 3.29 7.17
CA VAL A 187 -5.11 3.50 8.21
C VAL A 187 -5.61 4.49 9.27
N GLY A 188 -6.21 5.62 8.86
CA GLY A 188 -6.79 6.59 9.79
C GLY A 188 -7.78 5.93 10.75
N ALA A 189 -8.73 5.17 10.20
CA ALA A 189 -9.72 4.44 10.99
C ALA A 189 -9.10 3.33 11.85
N PHE A 190 -8.12 2.59 11.35
CA PHE A 190 -7.43 1.57 12.14
C PHE A 190 -6.77 2.18 13.38
N ILE A 191 -6.02 3.26 13.20
CA ILE A 191 -5.35 3.96 14.32
C ILE A 191 -6.37 4.56 15.29
N GLN A 192 -7.48 5.11 14.80
CA GLN A 192 -8.51 5.69 15.65
C GLN A 192 -9.35 4.65 16.40
N THR A 193 -9.56 3.48 15.81
CA THR A 193 -10.40 2.40 16.37
C THR A 193 -9.60 1.42 17.24
N PHE A 194 -8.39 1.07 16.82
CA PHE A 194 -7.57 0.01 17.43
C PHE A 194 -6.19 0.49 17.93
N GLY A 195 -5.79 1.73 17.64
CA GLY A 195 -4.45 2.22 17.98
C GLY A 195 -3.29 1.58 17.21
N ILE A 196 -3.57 0.63 16.31
CA ILE A 196 -2.61 -0.12 15.51
C ILE A 196 -3.19 -0.42 14.13
N ASP A 197 -2.34 -0.40 13.09
CA ASP A 197 -2.76 -0.58 11.71
C ASP A 197 -3.10 -2.05 11.35
N GLU A 198 -3.73 -2.21 10.20
CA GLU A 198 -4.04 -3.46 9.48
C GLU A 198 -5.17 -4.33 10.05
N PRO A 199 -5.82 -5.16 9.20
CA PRO A 199 -6.95 -5.99 9.63
C PRO A 199 -6.61 -6.85 10.85
N ALA A 200 -7.63 -7.15 11.66
CA ALA A 200 -7.52 -8.14 12.72
C ALA A 200 -7.66 -9.58 12.18
N GLY A 201 -8.56 -9.78 11.21
CA GLY A 201 -8.84 -11.08 10.58
C GLY A 201 -7.84 -11.48 9.49
N CYS A 202 -8.12 -12.56 8.77
CA CYS A 202 -7.30 -13.04 7.65
C CYS A 202 -8.18 -13.67 6.56
N TYR A 203 -7.59 -14.12 5.44
CA TYR A 203 -8.42 -14.63 4.34
C TYR A 203 -9.20 -15.90 4.69
N ASP A 204 -8.79 -16.64 5.72
CA ASP A 204 -9.47 -17.84 6.20
C ASP A 204 -10.89 -17.54 6.72
N ASP A 205 -11.20 -16.26 7.00
CA ASP A 205 -12.55 -15.82 7.32
C ASP A 205 -13.55 -16.06 6.18
N ILE A 206 -13.08 -16.12 4.92
CA ILE A 206 -13.92 -16.39 3.74
C ILE A 206 -14.53 -17.79 3.81
N GLU A 207 -13.74 -18.80 4.15
CA GLU A 207 -14.25 -20.17 4.25
C GLU A 207 -15.14 -20.41 5.47
N LEU A 208 -15.04 -19.53 6.48
CA LEU A 208 -15.71 -19.70 7.76
C LEU A 208 -16.98 -18.87 7.91
N THR A 209 -17.19 -17.87 7.06
CA THR A 209 -18.35 -16.97 7.17
C THR A 209 -19.64 -17.58 6.63
N ASP A 210 -20.77 -17.08 7.12
CA ASP A 210 -22.10 -17.36 6.59
C ASP A 210 -22.60 -16.21 5.71
N THR A 211 -22.01 -15.02 5.82
CA THR A 211 -22.39 -13.85 5.02
C THR A 211 -21.14 -13.10 4.57
N VAL A 212 -21.10 -12.79 3.28
CA VAL A 212 -20.13 -11.86 2.70
C VAL A 212 -20.87 -10.60 2.27
N VAL A 213 -20.42 -9.44 2.73
CA VAL A 213 -20.96 -8.15 2.33
C VAL A 213 -19.86 -7.35 1.63
N THR A 214 -20.05 -7.00 0.36
CA THR A 214 -19.12 -6.12 -0.37
C THR A 214 -19.62 -4.68 -0.35
N TRP A 215 -18.91 -3.80 0.36
CA TRP A 215 -19.18 -2.37 0.46
C TRP A 215 -18.39 -1.59 -0.60
N GLY A 216 -18.94 -1.52 -1.81
CA GLY A 216 -18.30 -0.91 -2.97
C GLY A 216 -17.07 -1.65 -3.48
N ALA A 217 -16.79 -2.85 -2.96
CA ALA A 217 -15.66 -3.68 -3.38
C ALA A 217 -16.06 -4.56 -4.57
N ASN A 218 -15.62 -4.20 -5.78
CA ASN A 218 -15.70 -5.09 -6.94
C ASN A 218 -14.59 -6.18 -6.86
N MET A 219 -14.77 -7.14 -5.95
CA MET A 219 -13.79 -8.21 -5.72
C MET A 219 -13.58 -9.09 -6.96
N ALA A 220 -14.61 -9.31 -7.77
CA ALA A 220 -14.55 -10.15 -8.96
C ALA A 220 -13.44 -9.74 -9.95
N GLU A 221 -13.16 -8.44 -10.06
CA GLU A 221 -12.17 -7.93 -11.01
C GLU A 221 -10.89 -7.42 -10.33
N MET A 222 -10.99 -6.92 -9.08
CA MET A 222 -9.91 -6.25 -8.36
C MET A 222 -9.19 -7.18 -7.38
N HIS A 223 -9.89 -8.19 -6.85
CA HIS A 223 -9.33 -9.25 -5.99
C HIS A 223 -9.80 -10.65 -6.43
N PRO A 224 -9.57 -11.06 -7.70
CA PRO A 224 -10.33 -12.16 -8.30
C PRO A 224 -10.14 -13.52 -7.62
N VAL A 225 -8.96 -13.76 -7.02
CA VAL A 225 -8.71 -15.02 -6.31
C VAL A 225 -9.41 -15.06 -4.95
N LEU A 226 -9.54 -13.91 -4.27
CA LEU A 226 -10.39 -13.84 -3.07
C LEU A 226 -11.86 -14.02 -3.47
N TRP A 227 -12.30 -13.43 -4.58
CA TRP A 227 -13.65 -13.66 -5.10
C TRP A 227 -13.87 -15.13 -5.46
N SER A 228 -12.89 -15.81 -6.04
CA SER A 228 -12.96 -17.26 -6.29
C SER A 228 -13.18 -18.06 -4.99
N ARG A 229 -12.56 -17.66 -3.87
CA ARG A 229 -12.79 -18.29 -2.55
C ARG A 229 -14.18 -17.97 -2.01
N VAL A 230 -14.67 -16.74 -2.19
CA VAL A 230 -16.06 -16.37 -1.86
C VAL A 230 -17.05 -17.19 -2.68
N THR A 231 -16.80 -17.37 -3.98
CA THR A 231 -17.60 -18.20 -4.86
C THR A 231 -17.63 -19.65 -4.39
N ASP A 232 -16.47 -20.23 -4.07
CA ASP A 232 -16.38 -21.59 -3.56
C ASP A 232 -17.19 -21.77 -2.27
N ARG A 233 -17.06 -20.82 -1.32
CA ARG A 233 -17.84 -20.82 -0.07
C ARG A 233 -19.35 -20.76 -0.35
N LYS A 234 -19.79 -19.87 -1.24
CA LYS A 234 -21.21 -19.71 -1.60
C LYS A 234 -21.78 -20.94 -2.30
N LEU A 235 -21.04 -21.52 -3.25
CA LEU A 235 -21.52 -22.67 -4.02
C LEU A 235 -21.48 -23.98 -3.22
N SER A 236 -20.60 -24.08 -2.21
CA SER A 236 -20.52 -25.24 -1.32
C SER A 236 -21.67 -25.29 -0.30
N ASP A 237 -22.23 -24.14 0.09
CA ASP A 237 -23.40 -24.06 0.98
C ASP A 237 -24.32 -22.89 0.61
N PRO A 238 -25.04 -22.97 -0.53
CA PRO A 238 -25.83 -21.85 -1.04
C PRO A 238 -27.05 -21.50 -0.21
N LYS A 239 -27.49 -22.44 0.65
CA LYS A 239 -28.62 -22.26 1.57
C LYS A 239 -28.24 -21.37 2.74
N ARG A 240 -27.09 -21.64 3.38
CA ARG A 240 -26.62 -20.86 4.54
C ARG A 240 -25.91 -19.57 4.11
N VAL A 241 -25.03 -19.67 3.12
CA VAL A 241 -24.11 -18.60 2.75
C VAL A 241 -24.84 -17.54 1.94
N LYS A 242 -24.75 -16.27 2.37
CA LYS A 242 -25.35 -15.12 1.68
C LYS A 242 -24.28 -14.14 1.19
N ILE A 243 -24.46 -13.64 -0.03
CA ILE A 243 -23.64 -12.59 -0.61
C ILE A 243 -24.51 -11.36 -0.83
N ILE A 244 -24.13 -10.23 -0.22
CA ILE A 244 -24.77 -8.94 -0.45
C ILE A 244 -23.76 -8.02 -1.14
N ASN A 245 -24.08 -7.57 -2.36
CA ASN A 245 -23.25 -6.63 -3.10
C ASN A 245 -23.81 -5.22 -3.03
N LEU A 246 -23.17 -4.34 -2.27
CA LEU A 246 -23.45 -2.91 -2.29
C LEU A 246 -22.51 -2.21 -3.26
N SER A 247 -23.05 -1.47 -4.22
CA SER A 247 -22.27 -0.73 -5.21
C SER A 247 -22.99 0.52 -5.67
N THR A 248 -22.27 1.46 -6.30
CA THR A 248 -22.89 2.62 -6.97
C THR A 248 -23.29 2.32 -8.42
N TYR A 249 -22.90 1.16 -8.94
CA TYR A 249 -23.24 0.63 -10.26
C TYR A 249 -23.14 -0.91 -10.25
N THR A 250 -23.92 -1.60 -11.09
CA THR A 250 -23.84 -3.06 -11.23
C THR A 250 -22.47 -3.51 -11.74
N ASN A 251 -21.91 -4.55 -11.12
CA ASN A 251 -20.61 -5.11 -11.49
C ASN A 251 -20.62 -6.65 -11.37
N ARG A 252 -19.52 -7.31 -11.73
CA ARG A 252 -19.46 -8.79 -11.77
C ARG A 252 -19.60 -9.49 -10.41
N CYS A 253 -19.56 -8.76 -9.29
CA CYS A 253 -19.92 -9.36 -8.00
C CYS A 253 -21.44 -9.61 -7.91
N SER A 254 -22.25 -8.81 -8.62
CA SER A 254 -23.71 -8.94 -8.65
C SER A 254 -24.18 -10.25 -9.30
N ASP A 255 -23.39 -10.80 -10.24
CA ASP A 255 -23.71 -12.06 -10.93
C ASP A 255 -23.84 -13.27 -9.98
N LEU A 256 -23.24 -13.19 -8.79
CA LEU A 256 -23.30 -14.23 -7.74
C LEU A 256 -24.03 -13.76 -6.48
N ALA A 257 -24.29 -12.45 -6.34
CA ALA A 257 -24.90 -11.90 -5.13
C ALA A 257 -26.33 -12.43 -4.95
N ASP A 258 -26.70 -12.80 -3.73
CA ASP A 258 -28.10 -13.06 -3.39
C ASP A 258 -28.91 -11.76 -3.48
N VAL A 259 -28.31 -10.64 -3.12
CA VAL A 259 -28.91 -9.31 -3.23
C VAL A 259 -27.88 -8.28 -3.71
N GLU A 260 -28.25 -7.54 -4.75
CA GLU A 260 -27.58 -6.32 -5.18
C GLU A 260 -28.30 -5.08 -4.62
N ILE A 261 -27.53 -4.18 -4.01
CA ILE A 261 -27.98 -2.88 -3.52
C ILE A 261 -27.22 -1.80 -4.28
N ILE A 262 -27.89 -1.15 -5.24
CA ILE A 262 -27.34 0.01 -5.92
C ILE A 262 -27.71 1.27 -5.14
N PHE A 263 -26.71 1.97 -4.61
CA PHE A 263 -26.90 3.14 -3.76
C PHE A 263 -26.25 4.40 -4.36
N LYS A 264 -26.74 5.58 -3.98
CA LYS A 264 -26.17 6.86 -4.43
C LYS A 264 -24.79 7.09 -3.77
N PRO A 265 -23.80 7.64 -4.50
CA PRO A 265 -22.48 7.92 -3.93
C PRO A 265 -22.52 8.72 -2.61
N ASN A 266 -21.67 8.35 -1.65
CA ASN A 266 -21.58 8.87 -0.27
C ASN A 266 -22.76 8.57 0.67
N THR A 267 -23.79 7.83 0.23
CA THR A 267 -24.93 7.47 1.11
C THR A 267 -24.73 6.17 1.89
N ASP A 268 -23.61 5.47 1.68
CA ASP A 268 -23.14 4.35 2.49
C ASP A 268 -22.97 4.73 3.97
N LEU A 269 -22.50 5.94 4.26
CA LEU A 269 -22.48 6.50 5.63
C LEU A 269 -23.85 6.40 6.33
N ALA A 270 -24.92 6.72 5.59
CA ALA A 270 -26.28 6.68 6.11
C ALA A 270 -26.80 5.25 6.24
N ILE A 271 -26.41 4.34 5.33
CA ILE A 271 -26.77 2.92 5.41
C ILE A 271 -26.12 2.26 6.63
N TRP A 272 -24.85 2.54 6.92
CA TRP A 272 -24.20 2.04 8.14
C TRP A 272 -24.88 2.55 9.41
N ASN A 273 -25.19 3.85 9.48
CA ASN A 273 -25.93 4.41 10.61
C ASN A 273 -27.35 3.83 10.72
N TYR A 274 -28.01 3.51 9.59
CA TYR A 274 -29.28 2.78 9.60
C TYR A 274 -29.12 1.40 10.24
N ILE A 275 -28.10 0.62 9.87
CA ILE A 275 -27.86 -0.69 10.48
C ILE A 275 -27.64 -0.55 11.98
N ALA A 276 -26.80 0.40 12.42
CA ALA A 276 -26.59 0.66 13.84
C ALA A 276 -27.87 1.10 14.56
N ARG A 277 -28.69 1.95 13.91
CA ARG A 277 -29.99 2.36 14.46
C ARG A 277 -30.92 1.16 14.63
N GLU A 278 -30.99 0.25 13.65
CA GLU A 278 -31.82 -0.95 13.76
C GLU A 278 -31.37 -1.86 14.91
N ILE A 279 -30.06 -2.00 15.11
CA ILE A 279 -29.48 -2.75 16.24
C ILE A 279 -29.89 -2.11 17.56
N VAL A 280 -29.70 -0.80 17.70
CA VAL A 280 -29.81 -0.11 18.99
C VAL A 280 -31.26 0.19 19.39
N TYR A 281 -32.10 0.62 18.46
CA TYR A 281 -33.47 1.06 18.75
C TYR A 281 -34.51 -0.04 18.59
N ASN A 282 -34.38 -0.84 17.52
CA ASN A 282 -35.44 -1.75 17.11
C ASN A 282 -35.15 -3.19 17.53
N ASN A 283 -33.88 -3.58 17.70
CA ASN A 283 -33.45 -4.95 18.03
C ASN A 283 -32.29 -4.97 19.05
N PRO A 284 -32.41 -4.27 20.20
CA PRO A 284 -31.33 -4.16 21.18
C PRO A 284 -30.86 -5.53 21.73
N GLU A 285 -31.71 -6.56 21.66
CA GLU A 285 -31.38 -7.93 22.04
C GLU A 285 -30.35 -8.61 21.12
N SER A 286 -30.08 -8.03 19.95
CA SER A 286 -29.04 -8.49 19.03
C SER A 286 -27.62 -8.06 19.44
N MET A 287 -27.51 -7.05 20.32
CA MET A 287 -26.23 -6.53 20.79
C MET A 287 -25.49 -7.53 21.66
N ASP A 288 -24.16 -7.57 21.53
CA ASP A 288 -23.28 -8.30 22.45
C ASP A 288 -22.92 -7.38 23.62
N GLN A 289 -23.83 -7.29 24.61
CA GLN A 289 -23.68 -6.35 25.72
C GLN A 289 -22.40 -6.58 26.53
N GLU A 290 -21.99 -7.85 26.72
CA GLU A 290 -20.74 -8.16 27.41
C GLU A 290 -19.53 -7.64 26.63
N PHE A 291 -19.54 -7.78 25.30
CA PHE A 291 -18.49 -7.23 24.45
C PHE A 291 -18.46 -5.70 24.51
N ILE A 292 -19.62 -5.05 24.41
CA ILE A 292 -19.74 -3.58 24.47
C ILE A 292 -19.17 -3.06 25.79
N ASP A 293 -19.61 -3.61 26.93
CA ASP A 293 -19.24 -3.13 28.25
C ASP A 293 -17.74 -3.30 28.55
N LYS A 294 -17.11 -4.36 28.02
CA LYS A 294 -15.70 -4.69 28.30
C LYS A 294 -14.72 -4.08 27.30
N TYR A 295 -15.09 -3.96 26.03
CA TYR A 295 -14.14 -3.77 24.94
C TYR A 295 -14.43 -2.55 24.06
N MET A 296 -15.47 -1.78 24.33
CA MET A 296 -15.82 -0.60 23.53
C MET A 296 -15.80 0.69 24.35
N GLN A 297 -15.44 1.77 23.67
CA GLN A 297 -15.76 3.13 24.07
C GLN A 297 -16.49 3.82 22.92
N PHE A 298 -17.39 4.74 23.23
CA PHE A 298 -18.10 5.54 22.24
C PHE A 298 -17.42 6.90 22.12
N ALA A 299 -17.19 7.33 20.89
CA ALA A 299 -16.61 8.63 20.59
C ALA A 299 -17.31 9.25 19.38
N THR A 300 -17.20 10.57 19.26
CA THR A 300 -17.64 11.31 18.07
C THR A 300 -16.58 12.35 17.67
N GLY A 301 -16.78 12.98 16.53
CA GLY A 301 -15.86 13.96 15.94
C GLY A 301 -16.58 15.13 15.28
N PHE A 302 -15.79 16.04 14.72
CA PHE A 302 -16.31 17.24 14.06
C PHE A 302 -17.01 16.92 12.73
N VAL A 303 -18.12 17.60 12.43
CA VAL A 303 -18.85 17.44 11.16
C VAL A 303 -18.32 18.36 10.03
N ASP A 304 -17.66 19.45 10.40
CA ASP A 304 -17.26 20.59 9.58
C ASP A 304 -15.75 20.61 9.28
N THR A 305 -15.25 19.47 8.81
CA THR A 305 -13.82 19.19 8.63
C THR A 305 -13.25 19.59 7.27
N GLY A 306 -14.06 20.16 6.37
CA GLY A 306 -13.66 20.50 5.01
C GLY A 306 -13.46 19.27 4.11
N TYR A 307 -12.64 19.41 3.07
CA TYR A 307 -12.44 18.41 2.02
C TYR A 307 -10.96 18.25 1.62
N GLY A 308 -10.03 18.82 2.39
CA GLY A 308 -8.59 18.70 2.15
C GLY A 308 -8.09 19.45 0.92
N MET A 309 -8.84 20.45 0.44
CA MET A 309 -8.51 21.27 -0.72
C MET A 309 -7.77 22.56 -0.34
N ARG A 310 -7.20 23.27 -1.32
CA ARG A 310 -6.70 24.64 -1.10
C ARG A 310 -7.91 25.60 -0.99
N LYS A 311 -7.66 26.79 -0.47
CA LYS A 311 -8.66 27.86 -0.49
C LYS A 311 -9.03 28.25 -1.94
N PRO A 312 -10.27 28.69 -2.20
CA PRO A 312 -10.76 28.98 -3.56
C PRO A 312 -10.12 30.17 -4.26
N ASP A 313 -9.40 31.00 -3.52
CA ASP A 313 -8.72 32.20 -4.00
C ASP A 313 -7.36 31.90 -4.67
N HIS A 314 -6.86 30.66 -4.62
CA HIS A 314 -5.56 30.30 -5.20
C HIS A 314 -5.44 30.75 -6.66
N PRO A 315 -4.38 31.49 -7.05
CA PRO A 315 -4.27 32.11 -8.38
C PRO A 315 -4.18 31.08 -9.51
N GLY A 316 -3.62 29.89 -9.25
CA GLY A 316 -3.51 28.82 -10.25
C GLY A 316 -4.82 28.13 -10.64
N PHE A 317 -5.94 28.40 -9.95
CA PHE A 317 -7.22 27.74 -10.23
C PHE A 317 -7.99 28.38 -11.38
N THR A 318 -8.48 27.51 -12.26
CA THR A 318 -9.53 27.76 -13.26
C THR A 318 -10.90 27.95 -12.59
N ASP A 319 -11.86 28.52 -13.31
CA ASP A 319 -13.21 28.76 -12.79
C ASP A 319 -13.91 27.46 -12.32
N LEU A 320 -13.71 26.36 -13.05
CA LEU A 320 -14.26 25.05 -12.70
C LEU A 320 -13.63 24.50 -11.41
N GLU A 321 -12.32 24.71 -11.22
CA GLU A 321 -11.65 24.34 -9.97
C GLU A 321 -12.17 25.18 -8.82
N ARG A 322 -12.32 26.51 -9.00
CA ARG A 322 -12.91 27.40 -7.98
C ARG A 322 -14.30 26.97 -7.59
N GLN A 323 -15.14 26.57 -8.56
CA GLN A 323 -16.47 26.04 -8.30
C GLN A 323 -16.44 24.77 -7.43
N THR A 324 -15.44 23.91 -7.62
CA THR A 324 -15.28 22.67 -6.86
C THR A 324 -14.78 22.93 -5.44
N VAL A 325 -13.75 23.77 -5.29
CA VAL A 325 -13.08 24.00 -4.00
C VAL A 325 -13.84 24.97 -3.09
N LYS A 326 -14.86 25.70 -3.57
CA LYS A 326 -15.62 26.66 -2.73
C LYS A 326 -16.19 26.02 -1.45
N ASN A 327 -16.57 24.74 -1.53
CA ASN A 327 -17.11 23.98 -0.41
C ASN A 327 -16.07 23.64 0.66
N GLU A 328 -14.77 23.81 0.36
CA GLU A 328 -13.68 23.67 1.34
C GLU A 328 -13.83 24.65 2.50
N VAL A 329 -14.36 25.85 2.25
CA VAL A 329 -14.49 26.90 3.27
C VAL A 329 -15.85 26.84 3.96
N SER A 330 -16.91 26.73 3.16
CA SER A 330 -18.27 26.67 3.67
C SER A 330 -19.21 26.08 2.63
N LYS A 331 -20.34 25.51 3.06
CA LYS A 331 -21.41 25.09 2.16
C LYS A 331 -22.79 25.38 2.75
N LYS A 332 -23.81 25.29 1.90
CA LYS A 332 -25.21 25.30 2.35
C LYS A 332 -25.64 23.91 2.80
N ILE A 333 -26.28 23.84 3.95
CA ILE A 333 -26.88 22.60 4.48
C ILE A 333 -28.04 22.21 3.56
N SER A 334 -27.95 20.99 3.03
CA SER A 334 -29.03 20.39 2.23
C SER A 334 -30.20 19.92 3.12
N LYS A 335 -31.35 19.64 2.49
CA LYS A 335 -32.53 19.06 3.17
C LYS A 335 -32.20 17.80 3.97
N ASP A 336 -31.46 16.87 3.37
CA ASP A 336 -31.10 15.60 4.04
C ASP A 336 -30.11 15.84 5.19
N GLU A 337 -29.16 16.77 5.01
CA GLU A 337 -28.22 17.12 6.07
C GLU A 337 -28.92 17.80 7.25
N ALA A 338 -29.93 18.64 7.02
CA ALA A 338 -30.72 19.26 8.08
C ALA A 338 -31.39 18.21 8.99
N VAL A 339 -31.82 17.08 8.43
CA VAL A 339 -32.35 15.94 9.19
C VAL A 339 -31.24 15.30 10.03
N THR A 340 -30.10 14.97 9.42
CA THR A 340 -29.01 14.26 10.12
C THR A 340 -28.22 15.12 11.10
N LEU A 341 -28.18 16.44 10.90
CA LEU A 341 -27.45 17.40 11.74
C LEU A 341 -28.38 18.21 12.64
N GLY A 342 -29.69 17.93 12.62
CA GLY A 342 -30.68 18.63 13.44
C GLY A 342 -30.40 18.54 14.94
N TYR A 343 -29.77 17.45 15.40
CA TYR A 343 -29.34 17.30 16.80
C TYR A 343 -28.27 18.32 17.23
N LEU A 344 -27.58 18.95 16.26
CA LEU A 344 -26.63 20.04 16.45
C LEU A 344 -27.27 21.43 16.22
N GLY A 345 -28.56 21.48 15.88
CA GLY A 345 -29.32 22.72 15.67
C GLY A 345 -29.30 23.28 14.24
N TYR A 346 -28.74 22.57 13.26
CA TYR A 346 -28.71 23.01 11.86
C TYR A 346 -30.05 22.80 11.14
N LYS A 347 -30.38 23.73 10.24
CA LYS A 347 -31.57 23.72 9.37
C LYS A 347 -31.18 23.78 7.89
N GLU A 348 -32.12 23.41 7.03
CA GLU A 348 -31.93 23.52 5.58
C GLU A 348 -31.64 24.97 5.18
N GLY A 349 -30.63 25.18 4.34
CA GLY A 349 -30.21 26.51 3.88
C GLY A 349 -29.25 27.25 4.81
N ASP A 350 -29.04 26.76 6.03
CA ASP A 350 -28.00 27.27 6.93
C ASP A 350 -26.62 27.15 6.27
N THR A 351 -25.69 28.03 6.67
CA THR A 351 -24.29 27.95 6.22
C THR A 351 -23.50 27.12 7.23
N LEU A 352 -22.93 26.01 6.77
CA LEU A 352 -21.93 25.25 7.52
C LEU A 352 -20.53 25.76 7.14
N GLU A 353 -19.91 26.52 8.03
CA GLU A 353 -18.51 26.90 7.92
C GLU A 353 -17.60 25.76 8.37
N MET A 354 -16.54 25.48 7.60
CA MET A 354 -15.60 24.39 7.89
C MET A 354 -14.52 24.86 8.88
N LYS A 355 -14.87 24.94 10.17
CA LYS A 355 -14.00 25.53 11.21
C LYS A 355 -12.92 24.56 11.66
N HIS A 356 -13.18 23.25 11.59
CA HIS A 356 -12.29 22.21 12.12
C HIS A 356 -11.38 21.54 11.08
N ARG A 357 -11.03 22.23 10.00
CA ARG A 357 -10.13 21.70 8.94
C ARG A 357 -8.75 21.30 9.45
N ALA A 358 -8.18 22.09 10.35
CA ALA A 358 -6.84 21.84 10.92
C ALA A 358 -6.86 20.77 12.03
N THR A 359 -8.04 20.44 12.54
CA THR A 359 -8.27 19.52 13.67
C THR A 359 -9.24 18.41 13.30
N ALA A 360 -9.29 18.04 12.01
CA ALA A 360 -10.27 17.11 11.46
C ALA A 360 -10.21 15.68 12.06
N ASN A 361 -9.10 15.34 12.72
CA ASN A 361 -8.88 14.08 13.42
C ASN A 361 -9.26 14.12 14.91
N GLY A 362 -9.74 15.24 15.43
CA GLY A 362 -10.16 15.38 16.82
C GLY A 362 -11.42 14.56 17.12
N HIS A 363 -11.36 13.79 18.21
CA HIS A 363 -12.47 12.99 18.73
C HIS A 363 -12.58 13.21 20.24
N TRP A 364 -13.80 13.06 20.76
CA TRP A 364 -14.07 13.05 22.20
C TRP A 364 -15.00 11.90 22.56
N ALA A 365 -14.83 11.38 23.77
CA ALA A 365 -15.68 10.33 24.30
C ALA A 365 -17.11 10.86 24.52
N ILE A 366 -18.09 9.99 24.27
CA ILE A 366 -19.51 10.25 24.50
C ILE A 366 -20.13 9.07 25.23
N SER A 367 -21.27 9.31 25.87
CA SER A 367 -22.10 8.24 26.45
C SER A 367 -22.78 7.42 25.35
N PHE A 368 -23.22 6.21 25.72
CA PHE A 368 -24.04 5.39 24.84
C PHE A 368 -25.33 6.13 24.44
N GLU A 369 -26.01 6.83 25.36
CA GLU A 369 -27.24 7.56 25.04
C GLU A 369 -27.00 8.72 24.05
N GLU A 370 -25.87 9.43 24.14
CA GLU A 370 -25.50 10.43 23.13
C GLU A 370 -25.24 9.80 21.76
N PHE A 371 -24.58 8.63 21.74
CA PHE A 371 -24.40 7.84 20.53
C PHE A 371 -25.76 7.45 19.92
N LYS A 372 -26.71 6.96 20.74
CA LYS A 372 -28.07 6.63 20.30
C LYS A 372 -28.78 7.84 19.72
N LYS A 373 -28.67 9.02 20.34
CA LYS A 373 -29.28 10.26 19.83
C LYS A 373 -28.76 10.61 18.44
N GLY A 374 -27.47 10.41 18.17
CA GLY A 374 -26.88 10.60 16.84
C GLY A 374 -27.46 9.67 15.77
N LEU A 375 -27.95 8.48 16.15
CA LEU A 375 -28.54 7.49 15.24
C LEU A 375 -30.03 7.70 14.96
N GLU A 376 -30.74 8.45 15.80
CA GLU A 376 -32.20 8.65 15.73
C GLU A 376 -32.70 9.01 14.31
N PRO A 377 -32.06 9.95 13.56
CA PRO A 377 -32.55 10.38 12.26
C PRO A 377 -32.51 9.29 11.17
N TYR A 378 -31.66 8.26 11.33
CA TYR A 378 -31.34 7.28 10.29
C TYR A 378 -32.40 6.17 10.16
N THR A 379 -33.68 6.54 10.14
CA THR A 379 -34.80 5.60 9.94
C THR A 379 -34.75 4.96 8.56
N LEU A 380 -35.37 3.78 8.41
CA LEU A 380 -35.49 3.12 7.10
C LEU A 380 -36.09 4.03 6.02
N ASN A 381 -37.14 4.80 6.36
CA ASN A 381 -37.80 5.66 5.38
C ASN A 381 -36.87 6.77 4.90
N PHE A 382 -36.16 7.41 5.82
CA PHE A 382 -35.21 8.48 5.51
C PHE A 382 -34.03 7.93 4.69
N VAL A 383 -33.37 6.89 5.19
CA VAL A 383 -32.18 6.33 4.54
C VAL A 383 -32.50 5.71 3.18
N ALA A 384 -33.64 5.01 3.03
CA ALA A 384 -34.04 4.49 1.72
C ALA A 384 -34.33 5.63 0.72
N GLY A 385 -34.99 6.70 1.16
CA GLY A 385 -35.32 7.85 0.32
C GLY A 385 -34.08 8.57 -0.20
N MET A 386 -33.06 8.75 0.64
CA MET A 386 -31.82 9.39 0.24
C MET A 386 -30.92 8.45 -0.59
N ALA A 387 -30.79 7.17 -0.19
CA ALA A 387 -29.74 6.28 -0.67
C ALA A 387 -30.07 5.49 -1.93
N LYS A 388 -31.35 5.29 -2.30
CA LYS A 388 -31.73 4.49 -3.49
C LYS A 388 -31.02 4.99 -4.75
N GLY A 389 -30.14 4.15 -5.32
CA GLY A 389 -29.29 4.51 -6.45
C GLY A 389 -29.80 4.02 -7.81
N ASN A 390 -30.46 2.86 -7.86
CA ASN A 390 -31.07 2.37 -9.11
C ASN A 390 -32.36 3.14 -9.39
N LEU A 391 -32.47 3.79 -10.55
CA LEU A 391 -33.65 4.56 -10.94
C LEU A 391 -34.87 3.66 -11.22
N ASP A 392 -34.64 2.45 -11.74
CA ASP A 392 -35.69 1.51 -12.16
C ASP A 392 -36.27 0.68 -10.99
N GLU A 393 -35.58 0.68 -9.85
CA GLU A 393 -36.06 0.02 -8.63
C GLU A 393 -37.03 0.92 -7.86
N ASP A 394 -38.18 0.41 -7.44
CA ASP A 394 -39.08 1.16 -6.58
C ASP A 394 -38.55 1.24 -5.13
N LEU A 395 -39.02 2.25 -4.39
CA LEU A 395 -38.55 2.50 -3.02
C LEU A 395 -38.90 1.37 -2.04
N ALA A 396 -40.00 0.64 -2.25
CA ALA A 396 -40.40 -0.44 -1.37
C ALA A 396 -39.46 -1.65 -1.53
N SER A 397 -39.09 -2.00 -2.76
CA SER A 397 -38.09 -3.01 -3.07
C SER A 397 -36.73 -2.68 -2.44
N PHE A 398 -36.26 -1.43 -2.60
CA PHE A 398 -35.00 -1.00 -1.98
C PHE A 398 -35.03 -1.10 -0.43
N LYS A 399 -36.16 -0.74 0.20
CA LYS A 399 -36.36 -0.90 1.64
C LYS A 399 -36.28 -2.35 2.10
N VAL A 400 -36.82 -3.30 1.32
CA VAL A 400 -36.72 -4.74 1.63
C VAL A 400 -35.25 -5.18 1.66
N LYS A 401 -34.44 -4.72 0.71
CA LYS A 401 -33.01 -5.03 0.67
C LYS A 401 -32.24 -4.46 1.86
N LEU A 402 -32.53 -3.22 2.27
CA LEU A 402 -31.91 -2.63 3.46
C LEU A 402 -32.29 -3.39 4.75
N LYS A 403 -33.56 -3.78 4.90
CA LYS A 403 -34.00 -4.61 6.03
C LYS A 403 -33.28 -5.95 6.07
N LEU A 404 -33.14 -6.62 4.91
CA LEU A 404 -32.42 -7.88 4.82
C LEU A 404 -30.93 -7.72 5.18
N LEU A 405 -30.30 -6.65 4.70
CA LEU A 405 -28.91 -6.36 5.05
C LEU A 405 -28.74 -6.23 6.57
N ALA A 406 -29.57 -5.42 7.22
CA ALA A 406 -29.53 -5.24 8.67
C ALA A 406 -29.81 -6.56 9.41
N SER A 407 -30.81 -7.35 8.96
CA SER A 407 -31.16 -8.61 9.62
C SER A 407 -30.04 -9.66 9.54
N LEU A 408 -29.29 -9.72 8.44
CA LEU A 408 -28.15 -10.63 8.30
C LEU A 408 -27.00 -10.28 9.26
N TYR A 409 -26.79 -8.98 9.56
CA TYR A 409 -25.86 -8.59 10.62
C TYR A 409 -26.39 -8.98 12.00
N MET A 410 -27.67 -8.76 12.29
CA MET A 410 -28.26 -9.00 13.61
C MET A 410 -28.53 -10.48 13.93
N GLU A 411 -28.63 -11.35 12.92
CA GLU A 411 -28.94 -12.76 13.13
C GLU A 411 -27.93 -13.42 14.10
N LYS A 412 -28.46 -13.95 15.20
CA LYS A 412 -27.68 -14.63 16.24
C LYS A 412 -26.94 -15.82 15.64
N ASN A 413 -25.68 -16.00 16.01
CA ASN A 413 -24.77 -17.04 15.50
C ASN A 413 -24.45 -16.97 13.99
N ARG A 414 -24.99 -16.02 13.23
CA ARG A 414 -24.57 -15.80 11.84
C ARG A 414 -23.21 -15.12 11.79
N LYS A 415 -22.26 -15.76 11.11
CA LYS A 415 -20.94 -15.21 10.87
C LYS A 415 -20.96 -14.25 9.69
N VAL A 416 -20.40 -13.06 9.85
CA VAL A 416 -20.45 -11.99 8.84
C VAL A 416 -19.06 -11.41 8.61
N VAL A 417 -18.68 -11.33 7.33
CA VAL A 417 -17.46 -10.65 6.89
C VAL A 417 -17.83 -9.52 5.94
N SER A 418 -17.36 -8.32 6.27
CA SER A 418 -17.55 -7.13 5.45
C SER A 418 -16.25 -6.80 4.72
N PHE A 419 -16.29 -6.74 3.40
CA PHE A 419 -15.16 -6.33 2.57
C PHE A 419 -15.41 -4.96 1.95
N TRP A 420 -14.42 -4.08 2.02
CA TRP A 420 -14.40 -2.83 1.27
C TRP A 420 -13.04 -2.57 0.65
N THR A 421 -13.02 -1.74 -0.39
CA THR A 421 -11.80 -1.29 -1.07
C THR A 421 -11.88 0.24 -1.29
N MET A 422 -11.83 0.72 -2.53
CA MET A 422 -11.75 2.16 -2.82
C MET A 422 -13.09 2.86 -2.66
N GLY A 423 -14.23 2.15 -2.71
CA GLY A 423 -15.54 2.76 -2.46
C GLY A 423 -15.60 3.49 -1.11
N MET A 424 -15.02 2.88 -0.07
CA MET A 424 -14.94 3.47 1.27
C MET A 424 -13.66 4.28 1.50
N ASN A 425 -12.55 3.98 0.81
CA ASN A 425 -11.28 4.68 1.08
C ASN A 425 -11.09 5.95 0.23
N GLN A 426 -11.46 5.92 -1.04
CA GLN A 426 -11.45 7.09 -1.95
C GLN A 426 -12.75 7.88 -1.80
N HIS A 427 -12.99 8.30 -0.56
CA HIS A 427 -14.22 8.89 -0.09
C HIS A 427 -13.86 10.12 0.75
N THR A 428 -14.58 11.23 0.59
CA THR A 428 -14.25 12.48 1.30
C THR A 428 -14.49 12.41 2.80
N ARG A 429 -15.17 11.36 3.26
CA ARG A 429 -15.31 10.93 4.66
C ARG A 429 -14.89 9.46 4.83
N GLY A 430 -13.80 9.07 4.16
CA GLY A 430 -13.40 7.67 4.08
C GLY A 430 -13.00 7.05 5.40
N VAL A 431 -12.40 7.86 6.29
CA VAL A 431 -12.10 7.46 7.66
C VAL A 431 -13.39 7.11 8.41
N TRP A 432 -14.40 7.99 8.36
CA TRP A 432 -15.66 7.81 9.08
C TRP A 432 -16.42 6.55 8.65
N VAL A 433 -16.50 6.29 7.34
CA VAL A 433 -17.23 5.10 6.86
C VAL A 433 -16.51 3.81 7.27
N ASN A 434 -15.17 3.82 7.36
CA ASN A 434 -14.40 2.70 7.91
C ASN A 434 -14.70 2.50 9.40
N GLU A 435 -14.71 3.57 10.21
CA GLU A 435 -15.07 3.53 11.64
C GLU A 435 -16.49 2.99 11.85
N GLN A 436 -17.45 3.40 11.01
CA GLN A 436 -18.83 2.91 11.06
C GLN A 436 -18.97 1.42 10.77
N ALA A 437 -18.14 0.87 9.86
CA ALA A 437 -18.10 -0.56 9.62
C ALA A 437 -17.63 -1.31 10.89
N TYR A 438 -16.60 -0.82 11.56
CA TYR A 438 -16.14 -1.39 12.82
C TYR A 438 -17.18 -1.24 13.94
N MET A 439 -17.83 -0.07 14.04
CA MET A 439 -18.91 0.20 14.98
C MET A 439 -20.01 -0.88 14.90
N VAL A 440 -20.52 -1.20 13.71
CA VAL A 440 -21.56 -2.24 13.56
C VAL A 440 -21.04 -3.62 13.95
N HIS A 441 -19.83 -3.99 13.52
CA HIS A 441 -19.25 -5.28 13.91
C HIS A 441 -19.02 -5.39 15.41
N PHE A 442 -18.62 -4.30 16.07
CA PHE A 442 -18.37 -4.26 17.51
C PHE A 442 -19.65 -4.31 18.34
N LEU A 443 -20.71 -3.59 17.96
CA LEU A 443 -22.02 -3.67 18.63
C LEU A 443 -22.55 -5.12 18.70
N LEU A 444 -22.15 -5.96 17.76
CA LEU A 444 -22.58 -7.35 17.64
C LEU A 444 -21.52 -8.36 18.12
N GLY A 445 -20.36 -7.90 18.60
CA GLY A 445 -19.23 -8.76 18.98
C GLY A 445 -18.69 -9.60 17.81
N LYS A 446 -18.85 -9.15 16.56
CA LYS A 446 -18.48 -9.85 15.32
C LYS A 446 -17.16 -9.32 14.73
N GLN A 447 -16.13 -9.16 15.56
CA GLN A 447 -14.78 -8.73 15.15
C GLN A 447 -13.71 -9.64 15.75
N ALA A 448 -12.58 -9.81 15.04
CA ALA A 448 -11.43 -10.59 15.51
C ALA A 448 -11.78 -12.07 15.87
N LYS A 449 -12.77 -12.65 15.19
CA LYS A 449 -13.23 -14.03 15.41
C LYS A 449 -13.24 -14.78 14.06
N PRO A 450 -12.98 -16.10 14.01
CA PRO A 450 -13.00 -16.86 12.76
C PRO A 450 -14.35 -16.80 12.02
N GLY A 451 -14.34 -16.18 10.84
CA GLY A 451 -15.50 -15.90 9.98
C GLY A 451 -16.30 -14.65 10.37
N ASN A 452 -15.81 -13.83 11.31
CA ASN A 452 -16.48 -12.63 11.79
C ASN A 452 -15.50 -11.44 11.80
N GLY A 453 -15.71 -10.49 10.90
CA GLY A 453 -14.93 -9.26 10.92
C GLY A 453 -15.16 -8.30 9.77
N ALA A 454 -14.88 -7.04 10.06
CA ALA A 454 -14.71 -5.99 9.07
C ALA A 454 -13.27 -6.07 8.52
N PHE A 455 -13.14 -6.29 7.21
CA PHE A 455 -11.87 -6.54 6.54
C PHE A 455 -11.61 -5.52 5.42
N SER A 456 -10.70 -4.58 5.68
CA SER A 456 -10.22 -3.64 4.66
C SER A 456 -9.34 -4.33 3.62
N LEU A 457 -9.80 -4.40 2.37
CA LEU A 457 -8.99 -4.95 1.28
C LEU A 457 -7.95 -3.94 0.82
N THR A 458 -6.70 -4.40 0.75
CA THR A 458 -5.60 -3.60 0.21
C THR A 458 -5.46 -3.80 -1.30
N GLY A 459 -5.32 -2.70 -2.05
CA GLY A 459 -5.26 -2.72 -3.52
C GLY A 459 -3.90 -3.13 -4.09
N GLN A 460 -2.82 -2.52 -3.62
CA GLN A 460 -1.45 -2.73 -4.12
C GLN A 460 -0.77 -3.94 -3.45
N PRO A 461 0.26 -4.54 -4.08
CA PRO A 461 0.82 -5.81 -3.62
C PRO A 461 1.61 -5.68 -2.32
N SER A 462 2.09 -4.47 -2.00
CA SER A 462 2.81 -4.16 -0.76
C SER A 462 2.50 -2.75 -0.24
N ALA A 463 1.24 -2.30 -0.40
CA ALA A 463 0.81 -1.11 0.34
C ALA A 463 0.83 -1.38 1.85
N CYS A 464 0.54 -2.60 2.29
CA CYS A 464 0.79 -3.08 3.65
C CYS A 464 2.30 -3.15 3.91
N GLY A 465 2.94 -4.22 3.45
CA GLY A 465 4.33 -4.59 3.77
C GLY A 465 5.37 -3.51 3.55
N THR A 466 5.13 -2.60 2.61
CA THR A 466 6.07 -1.52 2.33
C THR A 466 5.53 -0.16 2.73
N ALA A 467 4.44 0.32 2.13
CA ALA A 467 4.08 1.72 2.37
C ALA A 467 3.67 1.99 3.83
N ARG A 468 2.84 1.10 4.41
CA ARG A 468 2.28 1.24 5.76
C ARG A 468 3.26 0.75 6.81
N GLU A 469 3.67 -0.51 6.72
CA GLU A 469 4.48 -1.17 7.74
C GLU A 469 5.88 -0.51 7.89
N VAL A 470 6.57 -0.21 6.78
CA VAL A 470 7.83 0.58 6.80
C VAL A 470 7.57 2.06 7.11
N GLY A 471 6.37 2.56 6.82
CA GLY A 471 6.02 3.95 7.07
C GLY A 471 6.63 4.91 6.05
N THR A 472 6.54 4.62 4.76
CA THR A 472 7.01 5.51 3.67
C THR A 472 6.06 6.67 3.40
N PHE A 473 5.48 7.25 4.47
CA PHE A 473 4.58 8.39 4.44
C PHE A 473 5.19 9.61 5.12
N SER A 474 4.63 10.78 4.81
CA SER A 474 5.22 12.05 5.22
C SER A 474 5.17 12.33 6.73
N HIS A 475 4.41 11.53 7.47
CA HIS A 475 4.19 11.65 8.91
C HIS A 475 4.72 10.43 9.70
N ARG A 476 5.22 9.40 9.01
CA ARG A 476 5.49 8.07 9.57
C ARG A 476 6.97 7.77 9.77
N LEU A 477 7.21 6.82 10.67
CA LEU A 477 8.38 5.99 10.84
C LEU A 477 7.89 4.51 10.83
N PRO A 478 8.79 3.50 10.78
CA PRO A 478 8.38 2.09 10.74
C PRO A 478 7.53 1.64 11.95
N ALA A 479 6.71 0.60 11.77
CA ALA A 479 5.88 -0.01 12.83
C ALA A 479 4.98 0.99 13.56
N ASP A 480 4.09 1.66 12.82
CA ASP A 480 3.12 2.67 13.30
C ASP A 480 3.67 3.90 13.99
N MET A 481 4.99 4.03 14.02
CA MET A 481 5.65 5.20 14.59
C MET A 481 5.44 6.46 13.74
N LEU A 482 5.66 7.61 14.38
CA LEU A 482 5.33 8.93 13.86
C LEU A 482 6.50 9.87 14.04
N VAL A 483 6.80 10.66 13.02
CA VAL A 483 7.89 11.64 13.07
C VAL A 483 7.65 12.71 14.12
N SER A 484 6.39 13.03 14.44
CA SER A 484 6.03 14.04 15.43
C SER A 484 6.26 13.61 16.87
N LYS A 485 6.41 12.31 17.15
CA LYS A 485 6.56 11.78 18.52
C LYS A 485 8.06 11.67 18.88
N PRO A 486 8.57 12.37 19.91
CA PRO A 486 9.99 12.34 20.26
C PRO A 486 10.55 10.95 20.52
N LYS A 487 9.83 10.10 21.28
CA LYS A 487 10.25 8.72 21.57
C LYS A 487 10.32 7.83 20.33
N HIS A 488 9.46 8.08 19.35
CA HIS A 488 9.51 7.36 18.09
C HIS A 488 10.77 7.71 17.28
N ARG A 489 11.13 9.00 17.24
CA ARG A 489 12.38 9.44 16.61
C ARG A 489 13.60 8.88 17.32
N GLU A 490 13.63 8.91 18.65
CA GLU A 490 14.74 8.36 19.46
C GLU A 490 14.98 6.87 19.15
N VAL A 491 13.91 6.06 19.07
CA VAL A 491 14.00 4.65 18.68
C VAL A 491 14.55 4.50 17.26
N SER A 492 14.05 5.28 16.30
CA SER A 492 14.52 5.24 14.91
C SER A 492 15.98 5.69 14.78
N GLU A 493 16.38 6.75 15.46
CA GLU A 493 17.76 7.27 15.47
C GLU A 493 18.70 6.22 16.05
N LYS A 494 18.33 5.57 17.16
CA LYS A 494 19.12 4.48 17.74
C LYS A 494 19.29 3.29 16.79
N LEU A 495 18.19 2.80 16.21
CA LEU A 495 18.23 1.64 15.31
C LEU A 495 19.01 1.94 14.03
N TRP A 496 18.90 3.17 13.50
CA TRP A 496 19.64 3.61 12.33
C TRP A 496 21.06 4.14 12.64
N LYS A 497 21.48 4.12 13.92
CA LYS A 497 22.78 4.62 14.38
C LYS A 497 23.03 6.07 13.99
N LEU A 498 22.00 6.90 14.13
CA LEU A 498 22.04 8.33 13.85
C LEU A 498 22.27 9.12 15.15
N PRO A 499 22.93 10.28 15.07
CA PRO A 499 22.91 11.26 16.15
C PRO A 499 21.49 11.63 16.56
N GLN A 500 21.29 11.89 17.85
CA GLN A 500 20.00 12.32 18.36
C GLN A 500 19.60 13.68 17.75
N GLY A 501 18.35 13.81 17.30
CA GLY A 501 17.86 15.04 16.66
C GLY A 501 18.13 15.12 15.15
N THR A 502 18.67 14.05 14.55
CA THR A 502 18.80 13.92 13.09
C THR A 502 17.43 13.93 12.41
N ILE A 503 16.46 13.16 12.91
CA ILE A 503 15.15 13.01 12.27
C ILE A 503 14.29 14.26 12.50
N ASN A 504 13.75 14.80 11.42
CA ASN A 504 12.91 15.98 11.45
C ASN A 504 11.58 15.72 12.20
N PRO A 505 11.24 16.51 13.24
CA PRO A 505 10.00 16.32 14.00
C PRO A 505 8.74 16.78 13.26
N LYS A 506 8.87 17.56 12.18
CA LYS A 506 7.75 18.14 11.46
C LYS A 506 7.23 17.19 10.38
N VAL A 507 5.91 17.03 10.30
CA VAL A 507 5.24 16.29 9.21
C VAL A 507 5.57 16.94 7.86
N GLY A 508 6.00 16.12 6.90
CA GLY A 508 6.31 16.57 5.55
C GLY A 508 5.09 16.61 4.62
N ALA A 509 5.35 16.87 3.33
CA ALA A 509 4.33 16.94 2.31
C ALA A 509 3.76 15.57 1.92
N HIS A 510 2.46 15.37 2.15
CA HIS A 510 1.72 14.25 1.57
C HIS A 510 1.58 14.42 0.04
N ILE A 511 1.18 13.38 -0.70
CA ILE A 511 1.25 13.37 -2.17
C ILE A 511 0.60 14.59 -2.85
N MET A 512 -0.59 15.00 -2.41
CA MET A 512 -1.26 16.20 -2.92
C MET A 512 -0.54 17.48 -2.51
N LYS A 513 0.08 17.52 -1.32
CA LYS A 513 0.89 18.65 -0.89
C LYS A 513 2.18 18.74 -1.70
N ILE A 514 2.80 17.63 -2.11
CA ILE A 514 3.97 17.65 -3.00
C ILE A 514 3.62 18.33 -4.33
N PHE A 515 2.50 17.95 -4.96
CA PHE A 515 2.03 18.62 -6.20
C PHE A 515 1.79 20.12 -6.01
N ARG A 516 1.13 20.47 -4.91
CA ARG A 516 0.83 21.84 -4.51
C ARG A 516 2.10 22.66 -4.26
N ASP A 517 3.09 22.07 -3.59
CA ASP A 517 4.35 22.73 -3.28
C ASP A 517 5.28 22.80 -4.51
N LEU A 518 5.15 21.90 -5.48
CA LEU A 518 5.79 22.04 -6.80
C LEU A 518 5.20 23.21 -7.59
N GLU A 519 3.90 23.47 -7.45
CA GLU A 519 3.23 24.64 -8.05
C GLU A 519 3.63 25.94 -7.34
N ASP A 520 3.76 25.91 -6.02
CA ASP A 520 4.14 27.08 -5.22
C ASP A 520 5.66 27.28 -5.12
N GLU A 521 6.45 26.49 -5.84
CA GLU A 521 7.93 26.48 -5.81
C GLU A 521 8.53 26.30 -4.40
N LYS A 522 7.78 25.66 -3.49
CA LYS A 522 8.22 25.22 -2.15
C LYS A 522 8.91 23.86 -2.17
N ILE A 523 8.78 23.13 -3.28
CA ILE A 523 9.58 21.96 -3.63
C ILE A 523 10.12 22.22 -5.04
N LYS A 524 11.43 22.05 -5.21
CA LYS A 524 12.10 22.24 -6.51
C LYS A 524 12.71 20.97 -7.08
N PHE A 525 12.87 19.94 -6.25
CA PHE A 525 13.32 18.63 -6.72
C PHE A 525 12.30 17.57 -6.32
N ALA A 526 11.85 16.78 -7.29
CA ALA A 526 10.96 15.65 -7.02
C ALA A 526 11.41 14.38 -7.73
N TRP A 527 11.47 13.28 -7.00
CA TRP A 527 11.80 11.98 -7.54
C TRP A 527 10.59 11.04 -7.47
N VAL A 528 10.16 10.52 -8.61
CA VAL A 528 9.07 9.57 -8.74
C VAL A 528 9.64 8.17 -8.88
N ASN A 529 9.16 7.23 -8.05
CA ASN A 529 9.61 5.85 -8.12
C ASN A 529 8.43 4.87 -8.14
N VAL A 530 8.48 3.91 -9.07
CA VAL A 530 7.54 2.76 -9.15
C VAL A 530 6.06 3.18 -9.12
N CYS A 531 5.76 4.37 -9.64
CA CYS A 531 4.42 4.94 -9.71
C CYS A 531 4.29 5.96 -10.84
N ASN A 532 3.05 6.23 -11.26
CA ASN A 532 2.74 7.16 -12.35
C ASN A 532 1.82 8.29 -11.83
N PRO A 533 2.29 9.15 -10.89
CA PRO A 533 1.45 10.11 -10.17
C PRO A 533 0.84 11.19 -11.08
N PHE A 534 1.47 11.52 -12.21
CA PHE A 534 0.95 12.47 -13.19
C PHE A 534 -0.19 11.89 -14.06
N MET A 535 -0.46 10.59 -13.97
CA MET A 535 -1.65 9.94 -14.53
C MET A 535 -2.65 9.55 -13.44
N GLY A 536 -2.16 9.01 -12.31
CA GLY A 536 -2.97 8.39 -11.27
C GLY A 536 -3.51 9.34 -10.20
N THR A 537 -3.28 10.66 -10.33
CA THR A 537 -3.75 11.65 -9.34
C THR A 537 -4.91 12.46 -9.91
N ALA A 538 -5.92 12.73 -9.08
CA ALA A 538 -7.04 13.59 -9.44
C ALA A 538 -6.56 14.97 -9.92
N ASN A 539 -7.29 15.56 -10.86
CA ASN A 539 -6.91 16.82 -11.52
C ASN A 539 -5.56 16.75 -12.28
N ALA A 540 -5.26 15.60 -12.90
CA ALA A 540 -3.99 15.35 -13.59
C ALA A 540 -3.59 16.45 -14.58
N LYS A 541 -4.54 17.03 -15.34
CA LYS A 541 -4.25 18.10 -16.32
C LYS A 541 -3.57 19.30 -15.67
N HIS A 542 -3.99 19.68 -14.46
CA HIS A 542 -3.39 20.76 -13.69
C HIS A 542 -1.93 20.42 -13.34
N TRP A 543 -1.68 19.21 -12.84
CA TRP A 543 -0.34 18.80 -12.42
C TRP A 543 0.64 18.57 -13.59
N LEU A 544 0.15 18.17 -14.77
CA LEU A 544 0.96 18.11 -15.98
C LEU A 544 1.53 19.48 -16.34
N ARG A 545 0.74 20.54 -16.16
CA ARG A 545 1.19 21.93 -16.34
C ARG A 545 2.26 22.28 -15.30
N THR A 546 2.01 21.99 -14.03
CA THR A 546 2.97 22.21 -12.93
C THR A 546 4.33 21.56 -13.21
N ALA A 547 4.36 20.31 -13.66
CA ALA A 547 5.61 19.60 -13.98
C ALA A 547 6.44 20.27 -15.07
N ARG A 548 5.79 20.94 -16.02
CA ARG A 548 6.45 21.44 -17.22
C ARG A 548 6.73 22.94 -17.20
N GLN A 549 5.99 23.71 -16.40
CA GLN A 549 6.04 25.16 -16.42
C GLN A 549 6.72 25.80 -15.21
N MET A 550 6.79 25.12 -14.06
CA MET A 550 7.40 25.67 -12.84
C MET A 550 8.91 25.37 -12.80
N ASP A 551 9.67 26.14 -12.00
CA ASP A 551 11.09 25.87 -11.73
C ASP A 551 11.26 24.66 -10.80
N ASN A 552 11.07 23.47 -11.37
CA ASN A 552 11.34 22.20 -10.71
C ASN A 552 12.16 21.27 -11.60
N PHE A 553 12.80 20.29 -10.97
CA PHE A 553 13.49 19.19 -11.63
C PHE A 553 12.86 17.86 -11.20
N ILE A 554 12.25 17.16 -12.16
CA ILE A 554 11.52 15.92 -11.92
C ILE A 554 12.29 14.74 -12.47
N VAL A 555 12.69 13.84 -11.58
CA VAL A 555 13.27 12.54 -11.91
C VAL A 555 12.18 11.48 -11.87
N VAL A 556 12.14 10.58 -12.85
CA VAL A 556 11.22 9.44 -12.87
C VAL A 556 11.99 8.13 -13.07
N SER A 557 11.98 7.27 -12.07
CA SER A 557 12.46 5.89 -12.15
C SER A 557 11.30 4.99 -12.56
N ASP A 558 11.34 4.47 -13.79
CA ASP A 558 10.30 3.61 -14.37
C ASP A 558 10.91 2.54 -15.28
N SER A 559 10.17 1.45 -15.49
CA SER A 559 10.53 0.40 -16.44
C SER A 559 9.99 0.70 -17.84
N TYR A 560 8.99 1.57 -17.98
CA TYR A 560 8.32 1.91 -19.24
C TYR A 560 8.05 3.42 -19.39
N PRO A 561 7.86 3.93 -20.63
CA PRO A 561 7.63 5.35 -20.91
C PRO A 561 6.19 5.81 -20.60
N GLY A 562 5.80 5.74 -19.32
CA GLY A 562 4.50 6.22 -18.81
C GLY A 562 4.32 7.74 -18.86
N VAL A 563 3.14 8.24 -18.48
CA VAL A 563 2.82 9.69 -18.49
C VAL A 563 3.78 10.49 -17.60
N SER A 564 4.06 10.03 -16.38
CA SER A 564 5.08 10.64 -15.53
C SER A 564 6.43 10.74 -16.21
N ALA A 565 6.91 9.67 -16.85
CA ALA A 565 8.19 9.68 -17.57
C ALA A 565 8.19 10.70 -18.73
N LYS A 566 7.04 10.88 -19.42
CA LYS A 566 6.90 11.88 -20.50
C LYS A 566 7.02 13.32 -19.99
N VAL A 567 6.58 13.61 -18.77
CA VAL A 567 6.69 14.97 -18.20
C VAL A 567 7.95 15.19 -17.36
N ALA A 568 8.73 14.14 -17.11
CA ALA A 568 10.00 14.22 -16.40
C ALA A 568 11.03 15.10 -17.12
N ASP A 569 12.07 15.43 -16.38
CA ASP A 569 13.30 16.08 -16.85
C ASP A 569 14.44 15.06 -17.02
N LEU A 570 14.43 14.05 -16.15
CA LEU A 570 15.32 12.90 -16.17
C LEU A 570 14.50 11.62 -15.95
N VAL A 571 14.70 10.62 -16.80
CA VAL A 571 14.10 9.29 -16.68
C VAL A 571 15.22 8.28 -16.42
N LEU A 572 15.07 7.47 -15.38
CA LEU A 572 16.02 6.43 -14.99
C LEU A 572 15.42 5.05 -15.30
N PRO A 573 16.11 4.17 -16.05
CA PRO A 573 15.61 2.84 -16.39
C PRO A 573 15.68 1.90 -15.18
N VAL A 574 14.57 1.24 -14.86
CA VAL A 574 14.43 0.44 -13.63
C VAL A 574 14.31 -1.06 -13.89
N ALA A 575 15.00 -1.84 -13.05
CA ALA A 575 14.80 -3.28 -12.91
C ALA A 575 13.50 -3.60 -12.15
N MET A 576 12.65 -4.45 -12.73
CA MET A 576 11.34 -4.78 -12.18
C MET A 576 11.24 -6.19 -11.64
N ILE A 577 10.56 -6.33 -10.50
CA ILE A 577 10.20 -7.57 -9.81
C ILE A 577 11.24 -8.70 -9.87
N TYR A 578 11.12 -9.65 -10.80
CA TYR A 578 11.96 -10.85 -10.86
C TYR A 578 13.38 -10.56 -11.38
N GLU A 579 13.65 -9.33 -11.78
CA GLU A 579 14.99 -8.81 -12.08
C GLU A 579 15.77 -8.43 -10.82
N LYS A 580 15.17 -8.54 -9.62
CA LYS A 580 15.78 -8.21 -8.32
C LYS A 580 15.29 -9.14 -7.20
N TRP A 581 15.99 -9.16 -6.07
CA TRP A 581 15.50 -9.77 -4.84
C TRP A 581 14.45 -8.85 -4.19
N GLY A 582 13.52 -9.39 -3.41
CA GLY A 582 12.55 -8.53 -2.74
C GLY A 582 11.54 -9.25 -1.88
N ALA A 583 10.74 -8.43 -1.19
CA ALA A 583 9.65 -8.83 -0.32
C ALA A 583 8.42 -7.95 -0.56
N TYR A 584 7.22 -8.54 -0.44
CA TYR A 584 5.93 -7.84 -0.44
C TYR A 584 5.04 -8.35 0.71
N GLY A 585 4.30 -7.45 1.36
CA GLY A 585 3.27 -7.79 2.37
C GLY A 585 1.85 -7.52 1.85
N ASN A 586 1.00 -8.54 1.83
CA ASN A 586 -0.35 -8.47 1.25
C ASN A 586 -1.42 -7.95 2.23
N ALA A 587 -2.71 -7.95 1.84
CA ALA A 587 -3.80 -7.41 2.66
C ALA A 587 -4.11 -8.21 3.95
N GLU A 588 -3.60 -9.42 4.13
CA GLU A 588 -3.79 -10.23 5.34
C GLU A 588 -2.53 -10.33 6.20
N ARG A 589 -1.65 -9.32 6.13
CA ARG A 589 -0.38 -9.24 6.86
C ARG A 589 0.68 -10.26 6.41
N ARG A 590 0.47 -10.96 5.28
CA ARG A 590 1.38 -12.02 4.82
C ARG A 590 2.54 -11.43 4.04
N THR A 591 3.74 -11.47 4.62
CA THR A 591 4.98 -11.10 3.94
C THR A 591 5.54 -12.27 3.13
N GLN A 592 5.87 -12.06 1.86
CA GLN A 592 6.39 -13.06 0.93
C GLN A 592 7.68 -12.57 0.26
N HIS A 593 8.76 -13.34 0.39
CA HIS A 593 10.04 -13.04 -0.27
C HIS A 593 10.21 -13.82 -1.59
N TRP A 594 10.96 -13.23 -2.53
CA TRP A 594 11.42 -13.87 -3.75
C TRP A 594 12.89 -13.56 -4.03
N LYS A 595 13.56 -14.47 -4.73
CA LYS A 595 14.94 -14.28 -5.19
C LYS A 595 14.96 -13.70 -6.59
N GLN A 596 16.06 -13.06 -7.00
CA GLN A 596 16.25 -12.65 -8.39
C GLN A 596 16.26 -13.86 -9.34
N GLN A 597 15.51 -13.75 -10.43
CA GLN A 597 15.30 -14.84 -11.40
C GLN A 597 16.03 -14.59 -12.72
N VAL A 598 16.11 -13.34 -13.16
CA VAL A 598 16.71 -12.93 -14.44
C VAL A 598 17.48 -11.62 -14.27
N VAL A 599 18.32 -11.28 -15.24
CA VAL A 599 19.02 -9.98 -15.25
C VAL A 599 18.15 -8.89 -15.85
N PRO A 600 18.28 -7.64 -15.38
CA PRO A 600 17.59 -6.51 -16.00
C PRO A 600 18.08 -6.24 -17.43
N VAL A 601 17.27 -5.51 -18.20
CA VAL A 601 17.52 -5.18 -19.62
C VAL A 601 18.38 -3.92 -19.74
N GLY A 602 19.37 -3.96 -20.64
CA GLY A 602 20.25 -2.81 -20.89
C GLY A 602 20.92 -2.31 -19.61
N ASP A 603 20.95 -1.00 -19.44
CA ASP A 603 21.53 -0.32 -18.27
C ASP A 603 20.51 -0.15 -17.13
N ALA A 604 19.36 -0.83 -17.18
CA ALA A 604 18.38 -0.77 -16.10
C ALA A 604 18.96 -1.30 -14.78
N MET A 605 18.76 -0.54 -13.70
CA MET A 605 19.21 -0.87 -12.36
C MET A 605 18.03 -0.90 -11.38
N PRO A 606 18.06 -1.74 -10.33
CA PRO A 606 17.03 -1.76 -9.29
C PRO A 606 16.87 -0.38 -8.64
N ASP A 607 15.65 -0.07 -8.17
CA ASP A 607 15.42 1.19 -7.48
C ASP A 607 16.29 1.30 -6.21
N LEU A 608 16.47 0.19 -5.48
CA LEU A 608 17.34 0.10 -4.32
C LEU A 608 18.77 0.57 -4.63
N TRP A 609 19.38 0.05 -5.70
CA TRP A 609 20.66 0.54 -6.21
C TRP A 609 20.64 2.05 -6.44
N GLN A 610 19.59 2.57 -7.09
CA GLN A 610 19.53 4.00 -7.41
C GLN A 610 19.56 4.89 -6.15
N TYR A 611 18.88 4.47 -5.08
CA TYR A 611 18.80 5.19 -3.81
C TYR A 611 20.14 5.20 -3.08
N ILE A 612 20.80 4.05 -3.06
CA ILE A 612 22.08 3.89 -2.39
C ILE A 612 23.17 4.64 -3.18
N GLU A 613 23.12 4.61 -4.50
CA GLU A 613 24.07 5.32 -5.34
C GLU A 613 23.97 6.85 -5.23
N ILE A 614 22.76 7.43 -5.10
CA ILE A 614 22.67 8.88 -4.85
C ILE A 614 23.25 9.24 -3.49
N SER A 615 23.14 8.35 -2.49
CA SER A 615 23.65 8.61 -1.14
C SER A 615 25.19 8.72 -1.07
N LYS A 616 25.92 8.14 -2.03
CA LYS A 616 27.38 8.30 -2.15
C LYS A 616 27.82 9.71 -2.54
N ARG A 617 26.90 10.54 -3.04
CA ARG A 617 27.19 11.88 -3.55
C ARG A 617 27.05 12.97 -2.51
N PHE A 618 26.52 12.66 -1.33
CA PHE A 618 26.29 13.63 -0.26
C PHE A 618 27.09 13.23 0.97
N LYS A 619 27.91 14.15 1.45
CA LYS A 619 28.67 14.00 2.69
C LYS A 619 27.83 14.41 3.89
N LEU A 620 28.16 13.93 5.08
CA LEU A 620 27.43 14.31 6.30
C LEU A 620 27.41 15.84 6.47
N LYS A 621 28.56 16.51 6.27
CA LYS A 621 28.67 17.97 6.38
C LYS A 621 27.74 18.74 5.44
N ASP A 622 27.31 18.13 4.33
CA ASP A 622 26.42 18.77 3.35
C ASP A 622 24.97 18.84 3.87
N VAL A 623 24.56 17.88 4.72
CA VAL A 623 23.14 17.63 5.03
C VAL A 623 22.81 17.58 6.53
N TRP A 624 23.80 17.44 7.41
CA TRP A 624 23.61 17.29 8.86
C TRP A 624 23.92 18.54 9.69
N GLY A 625 24.31 19.63 9.05
CA GLY A 625 24.38 20.94 9.70
C GLY A 625 23.00 21.48 10.12
N ALA A 626 22.99 22.60 10.85
CA ALA A 626 21.76 23.28 11.23
C ALA A 626 20.96 23.73 10.00
N LYS A 627 19.63 23.56 10.03
CA LYS A 627 18.74 23.95 8.91
C LYS A 627 17.47 24.61 9.43
N ASN A 628 17.09 25.74 8.83
CA ASN A 628 15.76 26.30 9.07
C ASN A 628 14.69 25.42 8.42
N ILE A 629 13.62 25.13 9.15
CA ILE A 629 12.46 24.40 8.63
C ILE A 629 11.22 25.27 8.85
N PRO A 630 10.49 25.66 7.79
CA PRO A 630 9.32 26.51 7.91
C PRO A 630 8.33 25.97 8.95
N GLY A 631 8.02 26.77 9.98
CA GLY A 631 7.12 26.44 11.09
C GLY A 631 7.62 25.32 12.00
N LEU A 632 8.93 25.18 12.18
CA LEU A 632 9.57 24.48 13.30
C LEU A 632 10.45 25.50 14.02
N GLU A 633 10.06 25.88 15.23
CA GLU A 633 10.83 26.81 16.06
C GLU A 633 12.22 26.24 16.36
N GLY A 634 13.27 27.07 16.22
CA GLY A 634 14.66 26.65 16.36
C GLY A 634 15.22 25.82 15.19
N GLY A 635 14.40 25.42 14.23
CA GLY A 635 14.81 24.61 13.08
C GLY A 635 15.33 23.22 13.47
N LEU A 636 16.12 22.63 12.58
CA LEU A 636 16.86 21.40 12.83
C LEU A 636 18.25 21.72 13.40
N PRO A 637 18.69 21.01 14.45
CA PRO A 637 20.01 21.23 15.04
C PRO A 637 21.12 20.76 14.09
N ASP A 638 22.32 21.32 14.27
CA ASP A 638 23.56 20.72 13.77
C ASP A 638 23.84 19.46 14.59
N VAL A 639 24.08 18.34 13.91
CA VAL A 639 24.34 17.05 14.55
C VAL A 639 25.74 16.49 14.22
N LEU A 640 26.62 17.28 13.59
CA LEU A 640 27.94 16.82 13.16
C LEU A 640 28.88 16.52 14.32
N ASP A 641 28.82 17.29 15.41
CA ASP A 641 29.67 17.03 16.58
C ASP A 641 29.26 15.76 17.32
N GLU A 642 27.96 15.46 17.37
CA GLU A 642 27.47 14.17 17.88
C GLU A 642 27.83 13.03 16.93
N ALA A 643 27.77 13.24 15.60
CA ALA A 643 28.22 12.25 14.62
C ALA A 643 29.71 11.89 14.82
N LYS A 644 30.58 12.88 15.08
CA LYS A 644 31.99 12.65 15.40
C LYS A 644 32.18 11.83 16.67
N LYS A 645 31.39 12.10 17.72
CA LYS A 645 31.42 11.31 18.97
C LYS A 645 31.00 9.86 18.75
N MET A 646 30.13 9.61 17.76
CA MET A 646 29.73 8.27 17.32
C MET A 646 30.77 7.59 16.40
N GLY A 647 31.87 8.26 16.07
CA GLY A 647 32.95 7.73 15.23
C GLY A 647 32.81 8.02 13.74
N TYR A 648 31.89 8.89 13.32
CA TYR A 648 31.73 9.30 11.93
C TYR A 648 32.61 10.52 11.58
N ASP A 649 33.16 10.54 10.37
CA ASP A 649 33.83 11.70 9.82
C ASP A 649 32.82 12.58 9.06
N PRO A 650 32.81 13.93 9.23
CA PRO A 650 31.98 14.81 8.39
C PRO A 650 32.16 14.64 6.86
N GLU A 651 33.29 14.06 6.42
CA GLU A 651 33.57 13.70 5.04
C GLU A 651 32.97 12.35 4.60
N ASP A 652 32.52 11.52 5.54
CA ASP A 652 31.78 10.29 5.24
C ASP A 652 30.53 10.62 4.42
N THR A 653 30.17 9.70 3.54
CA THR A 653 28.96 9.85 2.73
C THR A 653 27.74 9.29 3.46
N LEU A 654 26.55 9.69 3.03
CA LEU A 654 25.31 9.05 3.50
C LEU A 654 25.30 7.54 3.22
N TYR A 655 26.00 7.08 2.18
CA TYR A 655 26.19 5.66 1.90
C TYR A 655 26.93 4.95 3.03
N ASP A 656 28.06 5.51 3.47
CA ASP A 656 28.94 4.89 4.46
C ASP A 656 28.21 4.68 5.79
N VAL A 657 27.42 5.67 6.22
CA VAL A 657 26.68 5.61 7.49
C VAL A 657 25.40 4.79 7.38
N LEU A 658 24.56 5.03 6.37
CA LEU A 658 23.23 4.44 6.31
C LEU A 658 23.22 3.01 5.76
N PHE A 659 24.10 2.69 4.82
CA PHE A 659 24.00 1.48 4.00
C PHE A 659 25.24 0.59 4.03
N ALA A 660 26.41 1.12 4.40
CA ALA A 660 27.69 0.40 4.37
C ALA A 660 28.49 0.51 5.69
N ASN A 661 27.79 0.63 6.82
CA ASN A 661 28.39 0.55 8.14
C ASN A 661 28.86 -0.88 8.46
N GLU A 662 29.55 -1.06 9.59
CA GLU A 662 30.13 -2.35 9.99
C GLU A 662 29.10 -3.48 10.07
N GLU A 663 27.90 -3.21 10.58
CA GLU A 663 26.82 -4.21 10.65
C GLU A 663 26.37 -4.60 9.24
N ALA A 664 26.18 -3.65 8.33
CA ALA A 664 25.80 -3.95 6.95
C ALA A 664 26.83 -4.86 6.26
N LYS A 665 28.12 -4.53 6.41
CA LYS A 665 29.24 -5.30 5.84
C LYS A 665 29.41 -6.68 6.48
N SER A 666 28.89 -6.90 7.68
CA SER A 666 28.92 -8.21 8.34
C SER A 666 28.01 -9.26 7.69
N TYR A 667 27.01 -8.84 6.90
CA TYR A 667 26.17 -9.76 6.12
C TYR A 667 26.93 -10.23 4.88
N SER A 668 27.73 -11.27 5.01
CA SER A 668 28.62 -11.77 3.96
C SER A 668 27.87 -12.31 2.73
N TRP A 669 28.56 -12.27 1.58
CA TRP A 669 28.16 -12.97 0.37
C TRP A 669 29.32 -13.85 -0.15
N PRO A 670 29.07 -15.08 -0.64
CA PRO A 670 27.77 -15.75 -0.71
C PRO A 670 27.21 -16.13 0.67
N ASP A 671 25.88 -16.21 0.77
CA ASP A 671 25.15 -16.68 1.96
C ASP A 671 24.50 -18.03 1.61
N PRO A 672 24.37 -19.00 2.54
CA PRO A 672 23.72 -20.28 2.24
C PRO A 672 22.32 -20.15 1.58
N ILE A 673 21.54 -19.12 1.92
CA ILE A 673 20.22 -18.90 1.31
C ILE A 673 20.30 -18.52 -0.18
N SER A 674 21.46 -18.09 -0.67
CA SER A 674 21.67 -17.71 -2.07
C SER A 674 22.10 -18.85 -2.99
N GLU A 675 22.29 -20.07 -2.48
CA GLU A 675 22.74 -21.21 -3.27
C GLU A 675 21.92 -21.39 -4.56
N GLY A 676 22.61 -21.35 -5.70
CA GLY A 676 22.00 -21.50 -7.03
C GLY A 676 21.28 -20.25 -7.58
N PHE A 677 21.39 -19.10 -6.91
CA PHE A 677 20.81 -17.82 -7.31
C PHE A 677 21.87 -16.72 -7.36
N ARG A 678 21.74 -15.83 -8.33
CA ARG A 678 22.57 -14.62 -8.42
C ARG A 678 22.00 -13.47 -7.62
N ASN A 679 22.83 -12.47 -7.33
CA ASN A 679 22.38 -11.18 -6.83
C ASN A 679 23.19 -10.04 -7.46
N THR A 680 22.62 -9.40 -8.47
CA THR A 680 23.36 -8.41 -9.29
C THR A 680 23.67 -7.11 -8.55
N GLU A 681 23.01 -6.84 -7.42
CA GLU A 681 23.35 -5.72 -6.54
C GLU A 681 24.54 -6.06 -5.64
N VAL A 682 24.83 -7.35 -5.40
CA VAL A 682 25.93 -7.78 -4.52
C VAL A 682 27.20 -8.08 -5.29
N GLU A 683 27.10 -8.75 -6.45
CA GLU A 683 28.26 -9.24 -7.21
C GLU A 683 28.40 -8.64 -8.63
N GLY A 684 27.52 -7.70 -9.00
CA GLY A 684 27.43 -7.20 -10.38
C GLY A 684 26.87 -8.26 -11.34
N ASP A 685 27.03 -8.05 -12.65
CA ASP A 685 26.66 -9.04 -13.66
C ASP A 685 27.40 -8.86 -15.00
N GLY A 686 27.13 -9.77 -15.94
CA GLY A 686 27.79 -9.81 -17.25
C GLY A 686 27.49 -8.62 -18.18
N ARG A 687 26.57 -7.71 -17.81
CA ARG A 687 26.27 -6.50 -18.60
C ARG A 687 27.36 -5.43 -18.47
N LYS A 688 28.25 -5.53 -17.46
CA LYS A 688 29.36 -4.59 -17.19
C LYS A 688 28.89 -3.13 -17.16
N ILE A 689 27.81 -2.88 -16.42
CA ILE A 689 27.18 -1.56 -16.32
C ILE A 689 28.19 -0.51 -15.87
N ILE A 690 28.29 0.60 -16.59
CA ILE A 690 29.07 1.76 -16.15
C ILE A 690 28.19 2.57 -15.19
N GLY A 691 28.58 2.59 -13.92
CA GLY A 691 27.83 3.19 -12.83
C GLY A 691 27.87 4.72 -12.80
N GLN A 692 27.29 5.28 -11.74
CA GLN A 692 27.21 6.72 -11.54
C GLN A 692 28.56 7.40 -11.34
N ASP A 693 29.62 6.65 -11.00
CA ASP A 693 30.99 7.15 -10.83
C ASP A 693 31.82 7.05 -12.13
N GLY A 694 31.23 6.55 -13.22
CA GLY A 694 31.91 6.32 -14.49
C GLY A 694 32.77 5.05 -14.51
N LYS A 695 32.71 4.21 -13.48
CA LYS A 695 33.44 2.92 -13.41
C LYS A 695 32.48 1.76 -13.61
N GLU A 696 33.02 0.59 -13.92
CA GLU A 696 32.22 -0.62 -14.01
C GLU A 696 31.66 -1.00 -12.63
N TRP A 697 30.35 -1.23 -12.57
CA TRP A 697 29.63 -1.67 -11.38
C TRP A 697 29.99 -3.12 -11.03
N LYS A 698 30.56 -3.34 -9.84
CA LYS A 698 31.00 -4.65 -9.35
C LYS A 698 30.13 -5.23 -8.22
N GLY A 699 29.01 -4.56 -7.89
CA GLY A 699 28.19 -4.92 -6.73
C GLY A 699 28.68 -4.26 -5.44
N TYR A 700 27.85 -4.31 -4.39
CA TYR A 700 28.18 -3.80 -3.06
C TYR A 700 29.17 -4.68 -2.28
N GLY A 701 29.31 -5.97 -2.65
CA GLY A 701 30.21 -6.90 -1.99
C GLY A 701 29.71 -7.50 -0.67
N PHE A 702 28.52 -7.12 -0.20
CA PHE A 702 27.85 -7.69 0.97
C PHE A 702 26.34 -7.84 0.71
N PHE A 703 25.67 -8.70 1.48
CA PHE A 703 24.29 -9.08 1.28
C PHE A 703 23.29 -8.04 1.79
N ILE A 704 23.26 -6.90 1.09
CA ILE A 704 22.49 -5.71 1.46
C ILE A 704 20.99 -5.96 1.69
N HIS A 705 20.38 -6.89 0.95
CA HIS A 705 18.96 -7.21 1.10
C HIS A 705 18.64 -7.87 2.45
N LYS A 706 19.54 -8.75 2.92
CA LYS A 706 19.42 -9.40 4.22
C LYS A 706 19.64 -8.38 5.33
N TYR A 707 20.69 -7.57 5.23
CA TYR A 707 20.93 -6.46 6.16
C TYR A 707 19.72 -5.53 6.32
N LEU A 708 19.17 -5.01 5.22
CA LEU A 708 18.05 -4.07 5.28
C LEU A 708 16.80 -4.70 5.89
N TRP A 709 16.53 -5.98 5.62
CA TRP A 709 15.44 -6.71 6.23
C TRP A 709 15.64 -6.91 7.73
N GLU A 710 16.83 -7.37 8.12
CA GLU A 710 17.16 -7.66 9.52
C GLU A 710 17.23 -6.40 10.38
N GLU A 711 17.66 -5.26 9.83
CA GLU A 711 17.59 -3.96 10.51
C GLU A 711 16.14 -3.47 10.61
N TYR A 712 15.34 -3.61 9.54
CA TYR A 712 13.93 -3.22 9.51
C TYR A 712 13.09 -4.00 10.52
N ARG A 713 13.20 -5.32 10.60
CA ARG A 713 12.30 -6.12 11.46
C ARG A 713 12.44 -5.77 12.96
N LYS A 714 13.61 -5.31 13.40
CA LYS A 714 13.87 -4.82 14.77
C LYS A 714 12.93 -3.70 15.20
N PHE A 715 12.34 -2.97 14.25
CA PHE A 715 11.35 -1.94 14.55
C PHE A 715 10.07 -2.51 15.18
N GLY A 716 9.63 -3.67 14.70
CA GLY A 716 8.38 -4.33 15.09
C GLY A 716 8.50 -5.39 16.19
N GLU A 717 9.72 -5.87 16.46
CA GLU A 717 10.00 -6.86 17.52
C GLU A 717 9.47 -6.42 18.88
N GLY A 718 8.66 -7.27 19.50
CA GLY A 718 8.06 -7.01 20.81
C GLY A 718 6.93 -5.98 20.80
N LYS A 719 6.48 -5.51 19.62
CA LYS A 719 5.50 -4.42 19.44
C LYS A 719 4.33 -4.81 18.55
N ALA A 720 3.96 -6.09 18.58
CA ALA A 720 2.87 -6.66 17.80
C ALA A 720 3.01 -6.53 16.27
N HIS A 721 4.20 -6.19 15.79
CA HIS A 721 4.59 -6.14 14.37
C HIS A 721 5.77 -7.09 14.10
N ASP A 722 5.80 -8.24 14.77
CA ASP A 722 6.92 -9.16 14.70
C ASP A 722 6.98 -9.85 13.33
N TYR A 723 8.16 -9.81 12.71
CA TYR A 723 8.43 -10.51 11.46
C TYR A 723 9.41 -11.66 11.71
N ALA A 724 9.33 -12.70 10.88
CA ALA A 724 10.37 -13.73 10.87
C ALA A 724 11.70 -13.17 10.30
N ASP A 725 12.78 -13.93 10.51
CA ASP A 725 14.06 -13.65 9.87
C ASP A 725 13.99 -13.80 8.34
N PHE A 726 14.94 -13.19 7.65
CA PHE A 726 15.05 -13.16 6.20
C PHE A 726 15.01 -14.56 5.58
N ASP A 727 15.75 -15.52 6.16
CA ASP A 727 15.92 -16.86 5.59
C ASP A 727 14.63 -17.66 5.69
N THR A 728 13.88 -17.50 6.80
CA THR A 728 12.56 -18.11 6.97
C THR A 728 11.61 -17.72 5.84
N TYR A 729 11.52 -16.44 5.49
CA TYR A 729 10.65 -15.99 4.39
C TYR A 729 11.08 -16.50 3.01
N HIS A 730 12.36 -16.83 2.81
CA HIS A 730 12.83 -17.49 1.59
C HIS A 730 12.53 -18.99 1.55
N LYS A 731 12.19 -19.61 2.68
CA LYS A 731 11.82 -21.05 2.77
C LYS A 731 10.31 -21.27 2.71
N VAL A 732 9.50 -20.31 3.19
CA VAL A 732 8.03 -20.43 3.28
C VAL A 732 7.28 -19.64 2.19
N ARG A 733 5.97 -19.88 2.05
CA ARG A 733 5.06 -19.12 1.14
C ARG A 733 4.45 -17.92 1.88
N GLY A 734 5.33 -17.23 2.58
CA GLY A 734 5.04 -16.11 3.46
C GLY A 734 4.38 -16.48 4.79
N LEU A 735 4.39 -15.54 5.72
CA LEU A 735 3.82 -15.65 7.07
C LEU A 735 3.06 -14.37 7.45
N LYS A 736 1.95 -14.51 8.16
CA LYS A 736 1.14 -13.40 8.69
C LYS A 736 1.72 -12.87 10.00
N TRP A 737 2.05 -11.58 10.06
CA TRP A 737 2.53 -10.96 11.30
C TRP A 737 1.36 -10.71 12.30
N PRO A 738 1.63 -10.62 13.62
CA PRO A 738 2.92 -10.88 14.27
C PRO A 738 3.34 -12.37 14.19
N VAL A 739 4.61 -12.60 13.89
CA VAL A 739 5.25 -13.92 13.91
C VAL A 739 6.05 -14.06 15.20
N VAL A 740 5.51 -14.79 16.18
CA VAL A 740 6.14 -14.98 17.49
C VAL A 740 6.51 -16.46 17.64
N ASP A 741 7.75 -16.74 18.08
CA ASP A 741 8.30 -18.09 18.19
C ASP A 741 8.13 -18.93 16.92
N GLY A 742 8.30 -18.28 15.76
CA GLY A 742 8.16 -18.89 14.43
C GLY A 742 6.72 -19.19 13.99
N LYS A 743 5.70 -18.74 14.74
CA LYS A 743 4.28 -18.98 14.43
C LYS A 743 3.59 -17.70 13.98
N GLU A 744 2.93 -17.75 12.83
CA GLU A 744 2.10 -16.65 12.33
C GLU A 744 0.80 -16.48 13.14
N THR A 745 0.26 -15.25 13.16
CA THR A 745 -0.99 -14.91 13.86
C THR A 745 -2.15 -14.77 12.87
N GLN A 746 -3.19 -15.60 13.05
CA GLN A 746 -4.38 -15.60 12.16
C GLN A 746 -5.37 -14.48 12.50
N TRP A 747 -5.78 -14.37 13.76
CA TRP A 747 -6.70 -13.34 14.25
C TRP A 747 -6.04 -12.54 15.36
N ARG A 748 -5.73 -11.27 15.10
CA ARG A 748 -5.19 -10.34 16.10
C ARG A 748 -6.26 -9.93 17.11
N PHE A 749 -5.81 -9.45 18.27
CA PHE A 749 -6.64 -8.99 19.40
C PHE A 749 -7.45 -10.07 20.11
N ASN A 750 -7.40 -11.33 19.67
CA ASN A 750 -8.14 -12.42 20.28
C ASN A 750 -7.18 -13.33 21.05
N SER A 751 -7.32 -13.43 22.38
CA SER A 751 -6.38 -14.11 23.28
C SER A 751 -6.17 -15.61 22.96
N LYS A 752 -7.10 -16.22 22.22
CA LYS A 752 -6.94 -17.59 21.72
C LYS A 752 -5.88 -17.69 20.63
N TYR A 753 -5.83 -16.72 19.72
CA TYR A 753 -5.04 -16.77 18.48
C TYR A 753 -3.84 -15.83 18.47
N ASP A 754 -3.92 -14.72 19.20
CA ASP A 754 -2.91 -13.68 19.25
C ASP A 754 -2.07 -13.79 20.54
N PRO A 755 -0.74 -13.98 20.43
CA PRO A 755 0.13 -14.06 21.60
C PRO A 755 0.18 -12.76 22.41
N TYR A 756 0.00 -11.59 21.80
CA TYR A 756 -0.02 -10.31 22.51
C TYR A 756 -1.32 -10.13 23.29
N ALA A 757 -2.46 -10.47 22.69
CA ALA A 757 -3.74 -10.44 23.39
C ALA A 757 -3.75 -11.42 24.57
N ARG A 758 -3.20 -12.63 24.37
CA ARG A 758 -3.03 -13.60 25.45
C ARG A 758 -2.15 -13.07 26.58
N LYS A 759 -1.05 -12.40 26.25
CA LYS A 759 -0.12 -11.83 27.22
C LYS A 759 -0.73 -10.65 27.99
N ALA A 760 -1.63 -9.88 27.37
CA ALA A 760 -2.32 -8.78 28.03
C ALA A 760 -3.25 -9.26 29.16
N ASP A 761 -3.78 -10.49 29.06
CA ASP A 761 -4.58 -11.16 30.10
C ASP A 761 -5.80 -10.34 30.59
N VAL A 762 -6.45 -9.61 29.68
CA VAL A 762 -7.64 -8.78 29.95
C VAL A 762 -8.95 -9.42 29.47
N GLY A 763 -8.93 -10.74 29.26
CA GLY A 763 -10.10 -11.53 28.85
C GLY A 763 -9.98 -12.09 27.42
N ALA A 764 -11.13 -12.23 26.74
CA ALA A 764 -11.19 -12.86 25.42
C ALA A 764 -10.56 -12.00 24.31
N PHE A 765 -10.57 -10.68 24.48
CA PHE A 765 -10.02 -9.72 23.55
C PHE A 765 -9.09 -8.72 24.23
N ALA A 766 -8.14 -8.18 23.46
CA ALA A 766 -7.30 -7.03 23.83
C ALA A 766 -7.14 -6.16 22.59
N PHE A 767 -8.01 -5.15 22.45
CA PHE A 767 -8.02 -4.21 21.33
C PHE A 767 -7.09 -3.02 21.55
#